data_AF-A0AAV9WSX9-F1
#
_entry.id   AF-A0AAV9WSX9-F1
#
_cell.length_a   1.000
_cell.length_b   1.000
_cell.length_c   1.000
_cell.angle_alpha   90.00
_cell.angle_beta   90.00
_cell.angle_gamma   90.00
#
_symmetry.space_group_name_H-M   'P 1'
#
loop_
_entity.id
_entity.type
_entity.pdbx_description
1 polymer ?
#
loop_
_entity_poly.entity_id
_entity_poly.type
_entity_poly.pdbx_seq_one_letter_code
_entity_poly.pdbx_strand_id
1 'polypeptide(L)'
;MATKKLKHEDYAIGWTTVLETELNASRLLLDEEHEPLLPTENDDNSYILGRIGAHNVAITFAGVYGTNAAAHTVSNMLRTFPNIRFGLLVGVGGAAPGPPNLDDPSQDIRLGDIVVGEPKGNHGGVLQYDVGKWDNEEEFTIKSHLQTPPNLLLKAVRLLKSDHSFHEGEINQYIQDTMRKASSLPKLKGCRFPGYDQDKLFEANHRHVRGLGNDCSNCDSKMMVRRSQRGSEHIPEVHYGLIASSNTVMKSAEYRDKLRNRWNVSCFEMEAAGLMDNFPCVAIRGISDYSDSHKSHLWQPYAAIVAAAYAKDLLRVIRAHEVTALPPAPRPPSPNLSRNRDDVDRKIGAATQKEFDQLRGILEKIEARLLTLEGQVSSSNQCQDVLEKTETRLLALEGKPPSLSQCQEDLQKNEAKLTALEEKIASLSQGQEGLQRAEAQLLTLEGKIANLGQNQDLKKFEARLLTLEKDIASLSQGQDALEKVRAQLMTLEGKVATLTISTTPKPKPFPLKEGAKYKIINAAGGTAIDLTLNNSQVIHGWESHNGQNQKWILGKKSNGQWTLKNCHKAVYLGVGGKFQNGTHIRATNDQYGWDIHQDDDLPFYFDISRPNNQRPDLNVDLGAGKSANGSAIVIWEKYLKSDSRRNQKWIFIPV
;
A
#
# COMPACT_ATOMS: atom_id res chain seq x y z
N MET A 1 -51.74 6.11 4.59
CA MET A 1 -51.00 7.09 3.75
C MET A 1 -49.84 6.34 3.12
N ALA A 2 -49.65 6.41 1.80
CA ALA A 2 -48.49 5.79 1.17
C ALA A 2 -47.22 6.52 1.65
N THR A 3 -46.26 5.78 2.21
CA THR A 3 -44.95 6.32 2.58
C THR A 3 -44.29 6.90 1.33
N LYS A 4 -43.92 8.19 1.38
CA LYS A 4 -43.25 8.87 0.28
C LYS A 4 -41.93 8.12 -0.01
N LYS A 5 -41.78 7.56 -1.20
CA LYS A 5 -40.54 6.91 -1.63
C LYS A 5 -39.45 7.96 -1.77
N LEU A 6 -38.46 7.94 -0.88
CA LEU A 6 -37.30 8.83 -0.91
C LEU A 6 -36.39 8.49 -2.11
N LYS A 7 -35.70 9.51 -2.62
CA LYS A 7 -34.76 9.43 -3.72
C LYS A 7 -33.38 9.91 -3.27
N HIS A 8 -32.36 9.73 -4.11
CA HIS A 8 -31.00 10.18 -3.83
C HIS A 8 -30.91 11.69 -3.55
N GLU A 9 -31.77 12.49 -4.19
CA GLU A 9 -31.83 13.94 -3.99
C GLU A 9 -32.39 14.35 -2.61
N ASP A 10 -33.06 13.45 -1.90
CA ASP A 10 -33.64 13.76 -0.58
C ASP A 10 -32.58 13.74 0.54
N TYR A 11 -31.35 13.32 0.26
CA TYR A 11 -30.26 13.24 1.24
C TYR A 11 -29.31 14.43 1.12
N ALA A 12 -29.18 15.19 2.22
CA ALA A 12 -28.41 16.44 2.26
C ALA A 12 -27.14 16.36 3.12
N ILE A 13 -26.96 15.27 3.88
CA ILE A 13 -25.84 15.08 4.79
C ILE A 13 -25.18 13.73 4.51
N GLY A 14 -23.87 13.77 4.24
CA GLY A 14 -23.05 12.57 4.18
C GLY A 14 -22.48 12.23 5.55
N TRP A 15 -22.42 10.95 5.89
CA TRP A 15 -21.81 10.48 7.12
C TRP A 15 -20.84 9.36 6.78
N THR A 16 -19.56 9.54 7.10
CA THR A 16 -18.50 8.59 6.75
C THR A 16 -17.96 7.93 8.00
N THR A 17 -17.90 6.59 7.95
CA THR A 17 -17.30 5.72 8.97
C THR A 17 -16.24 4.82 8.33
N VAL A 18 -15.44 4.12 9.12
CA VAL A 18 -14.35 3.25 8.64
C VAL A 18 -14.48 1.86 9.22
N LEU A 19 -14.69 1.77 10.54
CA LEU A 19 -14.79 0.52 11.28
C LEU A 19 -16.24 0.02 11.34
N GLU A 20 -16.39 -1.31 11.45
CA GLU A 20 -17.69 -1.93 11.71
C GLU A 20 -18.34 -1.38 13.00
N THR A 21 -17.56 -1.13 14.05
CA THR A 21 -18.06 -0.55 15.30
C THR A 21 -18.59 0.87 15.12
N GLU A 22 -17.96 1.66 14.25
CA GLU A 22 -18.39 3.03 13.91
C GLU A 22 -19.66 3.02 13.08
N LEU A 23 -19.74 2.12 12.09
CA LEU A 23 -20.94 1.90 11.29
C LEU A 23 -22.11 1.47 12.17
N ASN A 24 -21.90 0.49 13.06
CA ASN A 24 -22.91 -0.02 13.97
C ASN A 24 -23.41 1.07 14.93
N ALA A 25 -22.50 1.86 15.50
CA ALA A 25 -22.87 3.01 16.33
C ALA A 25 -23.71 4.02 15.54
N SER A 26 -23.25 4.43 14.36
CA SER A 26 -23.93 5.40 13.51
C SER A 26 -25.34 4.93 13.11
N ARG A 27 -25.50 3.65 12.75
CA ARG A 27 -26.79 3.05 12.43
C ARG A 27 -27.72 2.98 13.64
N LEU A 28 -27.21 2.67 14.84
CA LEU A 28 -28.03 2.61 16.05
C LEU A 28 -28.66 3.97 16.40
N LEU A 29 -27.98 5.07 16.06
CA LEU A 29 -28.35 6.45 16.37
C LEU A 29 -29.39 7.04 15.41
N LEU A 30 -29.68 6.38 14.27
CA LEU A 30 -30.76 6.78 13.37
C LEU A 30 -32.11 6.76 14.12
N ASP A 31 -32.91 7.80 13.90
CA ASP A 31 -34.31 7.84 14.37
C ASP A 31 -35.16 6.91 13.51
N GLU A 32 -34.82 6.81 12.23
CA GLU A 32 -35.50 5.99 11.23
C GLU A 32 -34.48 5.50 10.21
N GLU A 33 -34.53 4.21 9.88
CA GLU A 33 -33.77 3.64 8.78
C GLU A 33 -34.67 3.59 7.54
N HIS A 34 -34.20 4.11 6.42
CA HIS A 34 -34.95 4.17 5.17
C HIS A 34 -34.66 2.95 4.30
N GLU A 35 -35.55 2.70 3.34
CA GLU A 35 -35.34 1.68 2.30
C GLU A 35 -34.04 1.94 1.52
N PRO A 36 -33.24 0.91 1.23
CA PRO A 36 -32.01 1.05 0.45
C PRO A 36 -32.28 1.62 -0.94
N LEU A 37 -31.39 2.52 -1.37
CA LEU A 37 -31.30 2.95 -2.77
C LEU A 37 -30.08 2.31 -3.41
N LEU A 38 -30.24 1.81 -4.63
CA LEU A 38 -29.11 1.29 -5.39
C LEU A 38 -28.12 2.44 -5.69
N PRO A 39 -26.81 2.21 -5.54
CA PRO A 39 -25.80 3.15 -6.00
C PRO A 39 -25.93 3.47 -7.50
N THR A 40 -25.42 4.62 -7.91
CA THR A 40 -25.35 4.97 -9.34
C THR A 40 -24.30 4.12 -10.08
N GLU A 41 -24.32 4.12 -11.42
CA GLU A 41 -23.31 3.40 -12.20
C GLU A 41 -21.88 3.81 -11.79
N ASN A 42 -21.00 2.81 -11.66
CA ASN A 42 -19.61 2.93 -11.21
C ASN A 42 -19.40 3.32 -9.74
N ASP A 43 -20.46 3.33 -8.93
CA ASP A 43 -20.36 3.43 -7.47
C ASP A 43 -20.42 2.04 -6.83
N ASP A 44 -19.31 1.62 -6.23
CA ASP A 44 -19.14 0.34 -5.54
C ASP A 44 -19.39 0.42 -4.03
N ASN A 45 -19.77 1.60 -3.51
CA ASN A 45 -20.09 1.77 -2.11
C ASN A 45 -21.40 1.06 -1.73
N SER A 46 -21.49 0.72 -0.46
CA SER A 46 -22.75 0.41 0.20
C SER A 46 -23.20 1.59 1.07
N TYR A 47 -24.51 1.82 1.12
CA TYR A 47 -25.10 2.91 1.89
C TYR A 47 -26.14 2.40 2.88
N ILE A 48 -26.10 2.96 4.09
CA ILE A 48 -27.21 2.90 5.03
C ILE A 48 -27.87 4.28 5.00
N LEU A 49 -29.16 4.29 4.74
CA LEU A 49 -29.94 5.52 4.59
C LEU A 49 -30.85 5.68 5.79
N GLY A 50 -31.01 6.90 6.27
CA GLY A 50 -31.91 7.14 7.38
C GLY A 50 -32.14 8.61 7.68
N ARG A 51 -32.78 8.84 8.80
CA ARG A 51 -33.12 10.17 9.31
C ARG A 51 -32.57 10.38 10.71
N ILE A 52 -32.07 11.59 10.95
CA ILE A 52 -31.70 12.11 12.26
C ILE A 52 -32.35 13.48 12.42
N GLY A 53 -33.27 13.61 13.36
CA GLY A 53 -34.11 14.79 13.54
C GLY A 53 -34.85 15.12 12.24
N ALA A 54 -34.61 16.32 11.73
CA ALA A 54 -35.19 16.82 10.48
C ALA A 54 -34.34 16.52 9.22
N HIS A 55 -33.23 15.79 9.37
CA HIS A 55 -32.24 15.61 8.30
C HIS A 55 -32.19 14.18 7.80
N ASN A 56 -32.17 14.02 6.48
CA ASN A 56 -31.89 12.74 5.84
C ASN A 56 -30.37 12.58 5.65
N VAL A 57 -29.85 11.45 6.10
CA VAL A 57 -28.42 11.16 6.17
C VAL A 57 -28.10 9.92 5.33
N ALA A 58 -27.06 10.01 4.50
CA ALA A 58 -26.48 8.89 3.80
C ALA A 58 -25.19 8.46 4.51
N ILE A 59 -25.19 7.27 5.12
CA ILE A 59 -24.04 6.69 5.82
C ILE A 59 -23.30 5.77 4.86
N THR A 60 -21.98 5.93 4.78
CA THR A 60 -21.08 5.02 4.05
C THR A 60 -19.92 4.57 4.94
N PHE A 61 -19.24 3.52 4.50
CA PHE A 61 -18.07 2.96 5.17
C PHE A 61 -17.02 2.51 4.17
N ALA A 62 -15.77 2.96 4.33
CA ALA A 62 -14.71 2.68 3.37
C ALA A 62 -14.22 1.22 3.40
N GLY A 63 -14.48 0.48 4.49
CA GLY A 63 -14.08 -0.94 4.66
C GLY A 63 -12.56 -1.19 4.78
N VAL A 64 -11.73 -0.20 4.42
CA VAL A 64 -10.28 -0.20 4.50
C VAL A 64 -9.81 1.15 5.07
N TYR A 65 -8.74 1.12 5.87
CA TYR A 65 -8.15 2.30 6.48
C TYR A 65 -7.45 3.22 5.46
N GLY A 66 -7.30 4.48 5.85
CA GLY A 66 -6.41 5.42 5.18
C GLY A 66 -7.10 6.45 4.30
N THR A 67 -6.37 7.52 4.05
CA THR A 67 -6.84 8.74 3.38
C THR A 67 -7.39 8.49 1.97
N ASN A 68 -6.74 7.64 1.17
CA ASN A 68 -7.15 7.35 -0.21
C ASN A 68 -8.48 6.59 -0.27
N ALA A 69 -8.68 5.60 0.62
CA ALA A 69 -9.91 4.83 0.67
C ALA A 69 -11.09 5.73 1.07
N ALA A 70 -10.90 6.55 2.11
CA ALA A 70 -11.89 7.53 2.53
C ALA A 70 -12.27 8.50 1.38
N ALA A 71 -11.27 9.05 0.68
CA ALA A 71 -11.48 9.95 -0.45
C ALA A 71 -12.27 9.31 -1.59
N HIS A 72 -11.94 8.05 -1.93
CA HIS A 72 -12.65 7.29 -2.96
C HIS A 72 -14.13 7.08 -2.60
N THR A 73 -14.37 6.59 -1.38
CA THR A 73 -15.72 6.33 -0.87
C THR A 73 -16.57 7.60 -0.86
N VAL A 74 -16.04 8.72 -0.35
CA VAL A 74 -16.79 9.99 -0.32
C VAL A 74 -17.01 10.55 -1.73
N SER A 75 -16.05 10.42 -2.63
CA SER A 75 -16.20 10.88 -4.03
C SER A 75 -17.37 10.17 -4.72
N ASN A 76 -17.49 8.86 -4.52
CA ASN A 76 -18.60 8.07 -5.04
C ASN A 76 -19.94 8.45 -4.36
N MET A 77 -19.95 8.69 -3.04
CA MET A 77 -21.12 9.20 -2.31
C MET A 77 -21.63 10.51 -2.91
N LEU A 78 -20.76 11.49 -3.17
CA LEU A 78 -21.14 12.78 -3.73
C LEU A 78 -21.68 12.67 -5.17
N ARG A 79 -21.25 11.64 -5.91
CA ARG A 79 -21.81 11.33 -7.23
C ARG A 79 -23.22 10.74 -7.12
N THR A 80 -23.43 9.81 -6.19
CA THR A 80 -24.70 9.12 -6.00
C THR A 80 -25.76 9.98 -5.30
N PHE A 81 -25.37 10.84 -4.36
CA PHE A 81 -26.27 11.73 -3.61
C PHE A 81 -25.96 13.19 -3.94
N PRO A 82 -26.52 13.74 -5.03
CA PRO A 82 -26.12 15.04 -5.58
C PRO A 82 -26.49 16.23 -4.68
N ASN A 83 -27.33 16.02 -3.68
CA ASN A 83 -27.79 17.07 -2.77
C ASN A 83 -27.04 17.14 -1.44
N ILE A 84 -26.04 16.28 -1.21
CA ILE A 84 -25.19 16.40 -0.03
C ILE A 84 -24.56 17.79 0.00
N ARG A 85 -24.67 18.46 1.16
CA ARG A 85 -24.20 19.83 1.41
C ARG A 85 -22.93 19.84 2.25
N PHE A 86 -22.85 18.94 3.22
CA PHE A 86 -21.67 18.73 4.04
C PHE A 86 -21.62 17.29 4.55
N GLY A 87 -20.46 16.94 5.10
CA GLY A 87 -20.18 15.66 5.71
C GLY A 87 -19.97 15.70 7.22
N LEU A 88 -20.19 14.55 7.85
CA LEU A 88 -19.69 14.24 9.18
C LEU A 88 -18.71 13.07 9.05
N LEU A 89 -17.47 13.28 9.49
CA LEU A 89 -16.48 12.21 9.62
C LEU A 89 -16.48 11.76 11.08
N VAL A 90 -17.21 10.68 11.36
CA VAL A 90 -17.48 10.22 12.72
C VAL A 90 -16.81 8.87 12.93
N GLY A 91 -15.97 8.77 13.96
CA GLY A 91 -15.35 7.50 14.28
C GLY A 91 -14.55 7.54 15.57
N VAL A 92 -13.64 6.60 15.74
CA VAL A 92 -12.74 6.54 16.89
C VAL A 92 -11.41 7.23 16.58
N GLY A 93 -10.73 7.70 17.62
CA GLY A 93 -9.40 8.28 17.54
C GLY A 93 -8.58 7.98 18.79
N GLY A 94 -7.28 8.18 18.68
CA GLY A 94 -6.38 8.12 19.82
C GLY A 94 -6.17 9.52 20.42
N ALA A 95 -6.23 9.67 21.74
CA ALA A 95 -6.01 10.95 22.40
C ALA A 95 -4.53 11.36 22.43
N ALA A 96 -4.32 12.67 22.56
CA ALA A 96 -3.05 13.32 22.87
C ALA A 96 -3.16 14.07 24.21
N PRO A 97 -3.29 13.35 25.35
CA PRO A 97 -3.58 13.98 26.63
C PRO A 97 -2.44 14.91 27.05
N GLY A 98 -2.76 16.07 27.64
CA GLY A 98 -1.76 16.93 28.29
C GLY A 98 -1.33 16.39 29.66
N PRO A 99 -0.45 17.11 30.38
CA PRO A 99 -0.23 16.87 31.80
C PRO A 99 -1.57 16.95 32.56
N PRO A 100 -1.80 16.09 33.58
CA PRO A 100 -3.03 16.12 34.36
C PRO A 100 -3.30 17.51 34.95
N ASN A 101 -4.52 18.01 34.74
CA ASN A 101 -4.99 19.22 35.37
C ASN A 101 -5.63 18.88 36.72
N LEU A 102 -4.94 19.24 37.79
CA LEU A 102 -5.37 18.93 39.15
C LEU A 102 -6.54 19.82 39.61
N ASP A 103 -6.66 21.03 39.06
CA ASP A 103 -7.69 22.01 39.40
C ASP A 103 -8.97 21.79 38.61
N ASP A 104 -8.84 21.36 37.35
CA ASP A 104 -9.96 21.10 36.44
C ASP A 104 -9.78 19.77 35.68
N PRO A 105 -10.27 18.64 36.21
CA PRO A 105 -10.16 17.34 35.55
C PRO A 105 -11.01 17.20 34.28
N SER A 106 -11.86 18.20 33.95
CA SER A 106 -12.58 18.22 32.67
C SER A 106 -11.63 18.49 31.48
N GLN A 107 -10.49 19.14 31.72
CA GLN A 107 -9.47 19.42 30.69
C GLN A 107 -8.63 18.19 30.31
N ASP A 108 -8.59 17.16 31.14
CA ASP A 108 -7.83 15.94 30.86
C ASP A 108 -8.51 15.15 29.75
N ILE A 109 -7.92 14.90 28.59
CA ILE A 109 -8.55 14.00 27.60
C ILE A 109 -8.52 12.56 28.12
N ARG A 110 -9.68 11.88 28.23
CA ARG A 110 -9.82 10.51 28.74
C ARG A 110 -10.44 9.55 27.71
N LEU A 111 -10.26 8.24 27.94
CA LEU A 111 -10.94 7.24 27.11
C LEU A 111 -12.46 7.37 27.26
N GLY A 112 -13.17 7.35 26.13
CA GLY A 112 -14.60 7.62 26.08
C GLY A 112 -14.99 9.09 25.97
N ASP A 113 -14.03 10.03 26.00
CA ASP A 113 -14.30 11.44 25.64
C ASP A 113 -14.47 11.61 24.12
N ILE A 114 -14.87 12.81 23.71
CA ILE A 114 -15.00 13.21 22.31
C ILE A 114 -14.01 14.32 21.99
N VAL A 115 -13.34 14.24 20.84
CA VAL A 115 -12.58 15.34 20.25
C VAL A 115 -13.23 15.78 18.95
N VAL A 116 -13.50 17.07 18.82
CA VAL A 116 -14.04 17.70 17.61
C VAL A 116 -12.97 18.55 16.97
N GLY A 117 -12.77 18.36 15.65
CA GLY A 117 -11.82 19.13 14.85
C GLY A 117 -12.23 20.59 14.79
N GLU A 118 -11.49 21.47 15.50
CA GLU A 118 -11.74 22.90 15.53
C GLU A 118 -10.56 23.68 14.92
N PRO A 119 -10.82 24.64 14.01
CA PRO A 119 -9.77 25.47 13.43
C PRO A 119 -8.92 26.16 14.51
N LYS A 120 -7.59 26.02 14.41
CA LYS A 120 -6.63 26.62 15.35
C LYS A 120 -5.38 27.09 14.62
N GLY A 121 -5.01 28.36 14.84
CA GLY A 121 -3.92 29.00 14.12
C GLY A 121 -4.17 28.97 12.61
N ASN A 122 -3.22 28.41 11.85
CA ASN A 122 -3.28 28.32 10.38
C ASN A 122 -3.85 26.97 9.87
N HIS A 123 -4.51 26.19 10.73
CA HIS A 123 -5.05 24.87 10.38
C HIS A 123 -6.58 24.84 10.53
N GLY A 124 -7.26 24.20 9.57
CA GLY A 124 -8.71 24.13 9.51
C GLY A 124 -9.39 23.16 10.50
N GLY A 125 -8.65 22.61 11.48
CA GLY A 125 -9.16 21.62 12.43
C GLY A 125 -8.54 20.23 12.26
N VAL A 126 -7.88 19.99 11.13
CA VAL A 126 -7.09 18.79 10.86
C VAL A 126 -5.67 19.17 10.45
N LEU A 127 -4.70 18.41 10.94
CA LEU A 127 -3.28 18.50 10.58
C LEU A 127 -2.84 17.18 9.96
N GLN A 128 -2.45 17.18 8.69
CA GLN A 128 -1.81 16.02 8.07
C GLN A 128 -0.33 15.97 8.45
N TYR A 129 0.09 15.03 9.29
CA TYR A 129 1.45 15.03 9.86
C TYR A 129 2.44 14.11 9.15
N ASP A 130 2.02 13.39 8.10
CA ASP A 130 2.87 12.53 7.27
C ASP A 130 3.22 13.14 5.91
N VAL A 131 2.79 14.38 5.65
CA VAL A 131 3.15 15.15 4.45
C VAL A 131 4.06 16.30 4.84
N GLY A 132 5.18 16.41 4.14
CA GLY A 132 6.24 17.31 4.56
C GLY A 132 7.52 17.13 3.78
N LYS A 133 8.59 17.69 4.32
CA LYS A 133 9.94 17.65 3.75
C LYS A 133 10.90 17.12 4.81
N TRP A 134 11.73 16.16 4.45
CA TRP A 134 12.90 15.80 5.24
C TRP A 134 14.01 16.84 4.98
N ASP A 135 14.47 17.50 6.03
CA ASP A 135 15.61 18.40 5.97
C ASP A 135 16.93 17.62 6.19
N ASN A 136 16.86 16.50 6.92
CA ASN A 136 17.91 15.49 7.08
C ASN A 136 17.27 14.15 7.53
N GLU A 137 18.08 13.15 7.90
CA GLU A 137 17.60 11.80 8.31
C GLU A 137 16.75 11.80 9.61
N GLU A 138 16.78 12.86 10.40
CA GLU A 138 16.10 12.95 11.71
C GLU A 138 15.04 14.06 11.79
N GLU A 139 15.06 15.02 10.85
CA GLU A 139 14.24 16.23 10.89
C GLU A 139 13.23 16.24 9.73
N PHE A 140 11.97 15.98 10.08
CA PHE A 140 10.83 16.09 9.18
C PHE A 140 10.02 17.35 9.46
N THR A 141 9.97 18.24 8.48
CA THR A 141 9.13 19.45 8.51
C THR A 141 7.76 19.15 7.90
N ILE A 142 6.74 19.12 8.75
CA ILE A 142 5.33 18.94 8.32
C ILE A 142 4.88 20.12 7.46
N LYS A 143 4.30 19.82 6.30
CA LYS A 143 3.67 20.77 5.39
C LYS A 143 2.20 20.38 5.21
N SER A 144 1.33 20.97 6.01
CA SER A 144 -0.11 20.71 5.94
C SER A 144 -0.91 22.00 6.04
N HIS A 145 -1.84 22.14 5.09
CA HIS A 145 -2.84 23.19 5.08
C HIS A 145 -4.13 22.62 4.51
N LEU A 146 -4.97 22.09 5.40
CA LEU A 146 -6.27 21.51 5.05
C LEU A 146 -7.38 22.53 5.32
N GLN A 147 -8.42 22.49 4.49
CA GLN A 147 -9.57 23.40 4.59
C GLN A 147 -10.31 23.29 5.92
N THR A 148 -11.06 24.35 6.25
CA THR A 148 -11.90 24.42 7.46
C THR A 148 -13.27 23.81 7.19
N PRO A 149 -13.96 23.26 8.20
CA PRO A 149 -15.38 22.92 8.09
C PRO A 149 -16.22 24.12 7.64
N PRO A 150 -17.35 23.89 6.94
CA PRO A 150 -18.33 24.92 6.63
C PRO A 150 -18.70 25.80 7.83
N ASN A 151 -18.89 27.10 7.60
CA ASN A 151 -19.29 28.06 8.64
C ASN A 151 -20.56 27.64 9.40
N LEU A 152 -21.50 26.95 8.75
CA LEU A 152 -22.69 26.40 9.41
C LEU A 152 -22.30 25.38 10.50
N LEU A 153 -21.40 24.44 10.20
CA LEU A 153 -20.91 23.47 11.17
C LEU A 153 -20.12 24.14 12.29
N LEU A 154 -19.29 25.13 11.99
CA LEU A 154 -18.54 25.87 13.02
C LEU A 154 -19.47 26.63 13.99
N LYS A 155 -20.54 27.26 13.48
CA LYS A 155 -21.56 27.91 14.31
C LYS A 155 -22.34 26.88 15.14
N ALA A 156 -22.72 25.77 14.54
CA ALA A 156 -23.43 24.68 15.22
C ALA A 156 -22.59 24.06 16.34
N VAL A 157 -21.29 23.84 16.12
CA VAL A 157 -20.36 23.37 17.15
C VAL A 157 -20.29 24.35 18.33
N ARG A 158 -20.20 25.66 18.07
CA ARG A 158 -20.19 26.68 19.12
C ARG A 158 -21.51 26.76 19.89
N LEU A 159 -22.64 26.63 19.20
CA LEU A 159 -23.95 26.59 19.82
C LEU A 159 -24.10 25.35 20.70
N LEU A 160 -23.75 24.17 20.18
CA LEU A 160 -23.82 22.92 20.93
C LEU A 160 -22.91 22.95 22.17
N LYS A 161 -21.71 23.54 22.06
CA LYS A 161 -20.83 23.77 23.22
C LYS A 161 -21.52 24.62 24.30
N SER A 162 -22.28 25.64 23.90
CA SER A 162 -23.10 26.44 24.81
C SER A 162 -24.21 25.57 25.42
N ASP A 163 -25.00 24.86 24.62
CA ASP A 163 -26.07 23.97 25.10
C ASP A 163 -25.54 22.98 26.15
N HIS A 164 -24.39 22.33 25.90
CA HIS A 164 -23.75 21.44 26.87
C HIS A 164 -23.38 22.14 28.17
N SER A 165 -22.92 23.39 28.12
CA SER A 165 -22.62 24.19 29.32
C SER A 165 -23.86 24.51 30.15
N PHE A 166 -25.04 24.57 29.53
CA PHE A 166 -26.33 24.82 30.19
C PHE A 166 -27.15 23.53 30.43
N HIS A 167 -26.57 22.35 30.17
CA HIS A 167 -27.26 21.05 30.26
C HIS A 167 -28.49 20.93 29.32
N GLU A 168 -28.48 21.65 28.20
CA GLU A 168 -29.54 21.64 27.18
C GLU A 168 -29.20 20.72 25.99
N GLY A 169 -28.03 20.06 26.01
CA GLY A 169 -27.69 19.03 25.04
C GLY A 169 -28.17 17.64 25.43
N GLU A 170 -28.33 16.79 24.42
CA GLU A 170 -29.02 15.50 24.53
C GLU A 170 -28.05 14.31 24.42
N ILE A 171 -26.74 14.57 24.30
CA ILE A 171 -25.72 13.55 24.07
C ILE A 171 -25.80 12.37 25.07
N ASN A 172 -25.96 12.66 26.37
CA ASN A 172 -26.03 11.63 27.41
C ASN A 172 -27.26 10.73 27.25
N GLN A 173 -28.41 11.32 26.92
CA GLN A 173 -29.64 10.59 26.67
C GLN A 173 -29.48 9.68 25.45
N TYR A 174 -28.89 10.20 24.35
CA TYR A 174 -28.59 9.41 23.15
C TYR A 174 -27.63 8.25 23.42
N ILE A 175 -26.60 8.44 24.25
CA ILE A 175 -25.68 7.35 24.65
C ILE A 175 -26.45 6.27 25.42
N GLN A 176 -27.23 6.65 26.43
CA GLN A 176 -28.00 5.71 27.26
C GLN A 176 -29.03 4.92 26.43
N ASP A 177 -29.78 5.60 25.56
CA ASP A 177 -30.75 4.96 24.67
C ASP A 177 -30.09 3.97 23.72
N THR A 178 -28.96 4.36 23.16
CA THR A 178 -28.18 3.53 22.25
C THR A 178 -27.65 2.29 22.95
N MET A 179 -27.14 2.42 24.17
CA MET A 179 -26.69 1.28 24.97
C MET A 179 -27.83 0.33 25.32
N ARG A 180 -29.01 0.85 25.69
CA ARG A 180 -30.20 0.03 25.94
C ARG A 180 -30.60 -0.75 24.69
N LYS A 181 -30.65 -0.07 23.53
CA LYS A 181 -30.94 -0.68 22.22
C LYS A 181 -29.91 -1.75 21.86
N ALA A 182 -28.62 -1.45 21.98
CA ALA A 182 -27.53 -2.37 21.68
C ALA A 182 -27.55 -3.62 22.59
N SER A 183 -27.92 -3.46 23.86
CA SER A 183 -28.01 -4.57 24.82
C SER A 183 -29.10 -5.59 24.46
N SER A 184 -30.15 -5.16 23.75
CA SER A 184 -31.20 -6.05 23.24
C SER A 184 -30.77 -6.87 22.02
N LEU A 185 -29.64 -6.52 21.38
CA LEU A 185 -29.14 -7.14 20.16
C LEU A 185 -27.97 -8.10 20.47
N PRO A 186 -28.14 -9.43 20.31
CA PRO A 186 -27.12 -10.40 20.74
C PRO A 186 -25.73 -10.23 20.12
N LYS A 187 -25.65 -9.65 18.91
CA LYS A 187 -24.40 -9.42 18.18
C LYS A 187 -23.67 -8.13 18.57
N LEU A 188 -24.29 -7.24 19.36
CA LEU A 188 -23.73 -5.92 19.72
C LEU A 188 -23.37 -5.79 21.22
N LYS A 189 -23.22 -6.90 21.94
CA LYS A 189 -22.95 -6.94 23.40
C LYS A 189 -21.68 -6.20 23.86
N GLY A 190 -20.76 -5.85 22.95
CA GLY A 190 -19.56 -5.06 23.26
C GLY A 190 -19.81 -3.55 23.44
N CYS A 191 -21.01 -3.05 23.12
CA CYS A 191 -21.39 -1.64 23.16
C CYS A 191 -21.73 -1.14 24.58
N ARG A 192 -20.80 -1.29 25.53
CA ARG A 192 -20.96 -0.86 26.92
C ARG A 192 -19.81 0.03 27.37
N PHE A 193 -20.06 0.89 28.36
CA PHE A 193 -19.01 1.62 29.04
C PHE A 193 -18.03 0.62 29.71
N PRO A 194 -16.72 0.65 29.38
CA PRO A 194 -15.77 -0.32 29.93
C PRO A 194 -15.49 -0.18 31.42
N GLY A 195 -15.75 0.98 32.01
CA GLY A 195 -15.43 1.29 33.42
C GLY A 195 -14.22 2.22 33.56
N TYR A 196 -14.22 3.06 34.60
CA TYR A 196 -13.12 4.00 34.86
C TYR A 196 -11.80 3.31 35.20
N ASP A 197 -11.85 2.10 35.76
CA ASP A 197 -10.69 1.25 36.02
C ASP A 197 -9.98 0.77 34.74
N GLN A 198 -10.68 0.84 33.61
CA GLN A 198 -10.14 0.54 32.28
C GLN A 198 -9.57 1.77 31.57
N ASP A 199 -9.68 2.96 32.18
CA ASP A 199 -9.08 4.20 31.68
C ASP A 199 -7.63 4.34 32.18
N LYS A 200 -6.71 3.66 31.48
CA LYS A 200 -5.30 3.54 31.88
C LYS A 200 -4.39 4.38 30.98
N LEU A 201 -3.90 5.50 31.51
CA LEU A 201 -2.86 6.32 30.89
C LEU A 201 -1.52 6.06 31.59
N PHE A 202 -0.49 5.72 30.81
CA PHE A 202 0.87 5.51 31.31
C PHE A 202 1.77 6.70 30.95
N GLU A 203 2.86 6.86 31.70
CA GLU A 203 3.92 7.83 31.38
C GLU A 203 4.48 7.61 29.97
N ALA A 204 4.84 8.68 29.27
CA ALA A 204 5.18 8.62 27.84
C ALA A 204 6.43 7.77 27.53
N ASN A 205 7.34 7.63 28.48
CA ASN A 205 8.54 6.79 28.37
C ASN A 205 8.26 5.31 28.74
N HIS A 206 7.10 5.00 29.34
CA HIS A 206 6.73 3.63 29.67
C HIS A 206 6.21 2.96 28.41
N ARG A 207 6.87 1.87 27.99
CA ARG A 207 6.45 1.08 26.84
C ARG A 207 5.70 -0.15 27.32
N HIS A 208 4.61 -0.47 26.63
CA HIS A 208 3.82 -1.67 26.91
C HIS A 208 4.71 -2.92 26.83
N VAL A 209 4.66 -3.75 27.87
CA VAL A 209 5.43 -5.01 27.94
C VAL A 209 4.88 -5.97 26.90
N ARG A 210 5.62 -6.19 25.81
CA ARG A 210 5.14 -7.05 24.73
C ARG A 210 5.29 -8.54 25.08
N GLY A 211 4.25 -9.33 24.82
CA GLY A 211 4.30 -10.79 24.87
C GLY A 211 3.45 -11.47 25.96
N LEU A 212 2.64 -10.73 26.72
CA LEU A 212 1.81 -11.27 27.82
C LEU A 212 0.34 -10.81 27.77
N GLY A 213 -0.19 -10.48 26.58
CA GLY A 213 -1.56 -9.98 26.39
C GLY A 213 -1.65 -8.53 25.93
N ASN A 214 -2.82 -8.10 25.44
CA ASN A 214 -3.11 -6.74 24.94
C ASN A 214 -3.93 -5.89 25.93
N ASP A 215 -3.96 -6.27 27.21
CA ASP A 215 -4.88 -5.72 28.23
C ASP A 215 -4.16 -4.91 29.33
N CYS A 216 -2.88 -4.59 29.13
CA CYS A 216 -2.02 -3.88 30.10
C CYS A 216 -1.95 -4.54 31.49
N SER A 217 -2.39 -5.80 31.64
CA SER A 217 -2.38 -6.52 32.92
C SER A 217 -0.98 -6.69 33.52
N ASN A 218 0.03 -6.72 32.65
CA ASN A 218 1.45 -6.87 33.01
C ASN A 218 2.24 -5.55 32.97
N CYS A 219 1.59 -4.41 32.76
CA CYS A 219 2.24 -3.12 32.83
C CYS A 219 2.39 -2.68 34.30
N ASP A 220 3.46 -1.95 34.61
CA ASP A 220 3.68 -1.48 35.98
C ASP A 220 2.66 -0.38 36.31
N SER A 221 1.73 -0.68 37.21
CA SER A 221 0.70 0.27 37.65
C SER A 221 1.27 1.52 38.30
N LYS A 222 2.52 1.49 38.77
CA LYS A 222 3.22 2.67 39.29
C LYS A 222 3.56 3.69 38.21
N MET A 223 3.64 3.25 36.95
CA MET A 223 3.88 4.11 35.79
C MET A 223 2.58 4.70 35.22
N MET A 224 1.44 4.47 35.87
CA MET A 224 0.20 5.11 35.50
C MET A 224 0.20 6.57 35.95
N VAL A 225 -0.20 7.46 35.04
CA VAL A 225 -0.34 8.88 35.33
C VAL A 225 -1.49 9.07 36.31
N ARG A 226 -1.20 9.67 37.46
CA ARG A 226 -2.22 10.02 38.47
C ARG A 226 -3.07 11.17 37.96
N ARG A 227 -4.39 10.97 37.96
CA ARG A 227 -5.38 11.96 37.52
C ARG A 227 -6.49 12.08 38.56
N SER A 228 -6.98 13.30 38.80
CA SER A 228 -8.10 13.55 39.71
C SER A 228 -9.36 12.82 39.23
N GLN A 229 -10.20 12.38 40.16
CA GLN A 229 -11.47 11.75 39.80
C GLN A 229 -12.38 12.80 39.14
N ARG A 230 -13.02 12.45 38.02
CA ARG A 230 -14.16 13.24 37.50
C ARG A 230 -15.40 12.95 38.35
N GLY A 231 -16.43 13.79 38.23
CA GLY A 231 -17.69 13.62 38.95
C GLY A 231 -18.29 12.21 38.84
N SER A 232 -19.28 11.91 39.67
CA SER A 232 -19.89 10.57 39.77
C SER A 232 -20.74 10.17 38.57
N GLU A 233 -21.08 11.10 37.69
CA GLU A 233 -21.91 10.84 36.50
C GLU A 233 -21.04 10.46 35.29
N HIS A 234 -21.46 9.43 34.57
CA HIS A 234 -20.78 8.90 33.39
C HIS A 234 -20.99 9.79 32.15
N ILE A 235 -20.49 11.02 32.21
CA ILE A 235 -20.63 12.01 31.15
C ILE A 235 -19.28 12.13 30.41
N PRO A 236 -19.24 11.85 29.09
CA PRO A 236 -18.03 12.09 28.30
C PRO A 236 -17.81 13.59 28.15
N GLU A 237 -16.55 14.03 28.26
CA GLU A 237 -16.18 15.42 28.00
C GLU A 237 -15.97 15.65 26.51
N VAL A 238 -16.29 16.86 26.05
CA VAL A 238 -16.06 17.27 24.66
C VAL A 238 -14.90 18.25 24.57
N HIS A 239 -13.87 17.83 23.86
CA HIS A 239 -12.65 18.58 23.62
C HIS A 239 -12.63 19.15 22.21
N TYR A 240 -12.14 20.37 22.06
CA TYR A 240 -12.06 21.07 20.78
C TYR A 240 -10.60 21.36 20.45
N GLY A 241 -10.11 20.84 19.33
CA GLY A 241 -8.70 20.98 18.99
C GLY A 241 -8.32 20.39 17.64
N LEU A 242 -7.03 20.42 17.33
CA LEU A 242 -6.53 19.86 16.08
C LEU A 242 -6.51 18.32 16.15
N ILE A 243 -7.02 17.72 15.09
CA ILE A 243 -6.96 16.28 14.86
C ILE A 243 -5.81 16.00 13.88
N ALA A 244 -4.83 15.23 14.31
CA ALA A 244 -3.69 14.82 13.51
C ALA A 244 -4.03 13.58 12.67
N SER A 245 -3.92 13.70 11.36
CA SER A 245 -4.28 12.67 10.37
C SER A 245 -3.06 12.14 9.64
N SER A 246 -3.01 10.83 9.36
CA SER A 246 -1.91 10.17 8.63
C SER A 246 -2.32 8.80 8.09
N ASN A 247 -1.62 8.29 7.08
CA ASN A 247 -1.73 6.88 6.68
C ASN A 247 -1.00 5.90 7.61
N THR A 248 -0.45 6.38 8.74
CA THR A 248 0.27 5.56 9.73
C THR A 248 -0.35 5.65 11.12
N VAL A 249 -0.40 4.52 11.83
CA VAL A 249 -0.92 4.47 13.21
C VAL A 249 0.08 5.07 14.19
N MET A 250 -0.34 6.05 14.98
CA MET A 250 0.44 6.59 16.09
C MET A 250 0.49 5.60 17.28
N LYS A 251 1.70 5.16 17.65
CA LYS A 251 1.97 4.31 18.83
C LYS A 251 3.15 4.79 19.68
N SER A 252 3.72 5.95 19.36
CA SER A 252 4.82 6.53 20.13
C SER A 252 4.28 7.65 20.99
N ALA A 253 4.16 7.43 22.31
CA ALA A 253 3.72 8.45 23.25
C ALA A 253 4.66 9.67 23.25
N GLU A 254 5.97 9.45 23.12
CA GLU A 254 6.95 10.55 23.05
C GLU A 254 6.75 11.40 21.78
N TYR A 255 6.53 10.79 20.63
CA TYR A 255 6.31 11.52 19.38
C TYR A 255 4.92 12.18 19.34
N ARG A 256 3.89 11.50 19.86
CA ARG A 256 2.56 12.06 20.13
C ARG A 256 2.66 13.33 20.96
N ASP A 257 3.43 13.30 22.05
CA ASP A 257 3.64 14.45 22.95
C ASP A 257 4.39 15.59 22.28
N LYS A 258 5.39 15.28 21.43
CA LYS A 258 6.07 16.29 20.60
C LYS A 258 5.07 17.01 19.69
N LEU A 259 4.20 16.27 19.00
CA LEU A 259 3.18 16.86 18.12
C LEU A 259 2.11 17.62 18.89
N ARG A 260 1.64 17.10 20.03
CA ARG A 260 0.75 17.81 20.97
C ARG A 260 1.34 19.15 21.37
N ASN A 261 2.59 19.17 21.85
CA ASN A 261 3.23 20.39 22.34
C ASN A 261 3.53 21.39 21.22
N ARG A 262 3.93 20.89 20.04
CA ARG A 262 4.31 21.74 18.91
C ARG A 262 3.11 22.35 18.19
N TRP A 263 2.05 21.57 18.00
CA TRP A 263 0.93 21.92 17.13
C TRP A 263 -0.41 22.02 17.87
N ASN A 264 -0.45 21.74 19.17
CA ASN A 264 -1.70 21.63 19.94
C ASN A 264 -2.65 20.57 19.35
N VAL A 265 -2.09 19.42 18.98
CA VAL A 265 -2.87 18.23 18.58
C VAL A 265 -3.56 17.64 19.81
N SER A 266 -4.83 17.31 19.68
CA SER A 266 -5.67 16.70 20.73
C SER A 266 -6.00 15.23 20.45
N CYS A 267 -5.98 14.82 19.18
CA CYS A 267 -6.38 13.49 18.73
C CYS A 267 -5.59 13.05 17.50
N PHE A 268 -5.43 11.74 17.31
CA PHE A 268 -4.82 11.09 16.15
C PHE A 268 -5.81 10.12 15.48
N GLU A 269 -5.87 10.13 14.16
CA GLU A 269 -6.71 9.26 13.32
C GLU A 269 -6.10 9.13 11.91
N MET A 270 -6.75 8.43 10.97
CA MET A 270 -6.10 8.00 9.71
C MET A 270 -6.81 8.38 8.40
N GLU A 271 -7.91 9.14 8.45
CA GLU A 271 -8.76 9.32 7.28
C GLU A 271 -9.00 10.80 6.92
N ALA A 272 -9.10 11.68 7.90
CA ALA A 272 -9.59 13.05 7.70
C ALA A 272 -8.78 13.84 6.66
N ALA A 273 -7.46 13.67 6.60
CA ALA A 273 -6.61 14.35 5.62
C ALA A 273 -6.99 14.08 4.15
N GLY A 274 -7.56 12.91 3.85
CA GLY A 274 -8.02 12.61 2.49
C GLY A 274 -9.32 13.33 2.09
N LEU A 275 -10.06 13.85 3.08
CA LEU A 275 -11.40 14.39 2.88
C LEU A 275 -11.47 15.91 2.93
N MET A 276 -10.72 16.54 3.86
CA MET A 276 -10.97 17.93 4.25
C MET A 276 -10.91 18.94 3.09
N ASP A 277 -10.09 18.71 2.06
CA ASP A 277 -9.96 19.64 0.92
C ASP A 277 -11.05 19.50 -0.15
N ASN A 278 -11.71 18.35 -0.24
CA ASN A 278 -12.67 18.04 -1.31
C ASN A 278 -14.09 17.75 -0.80
N PHE A 279 -14.23 17.53 0.51
CA PHE A 279 -15.50 17.26 1.16
C PHE A 279 -15.69 18.19 2.35
N PRO A 280 -16.62 19.16 2.26
CA PRO A 280 -16.85 20.08 3.36
C PRO A 280 -17.41 19.31 4.55
N CYS A 281 -16.60 19.06 5.57
CA CYS A 281 -16.98 18.21 6.68
C CYS A 281 -16.34 18.64 8.01
N VAL A 282 -16.84 18.09 9.11
CA VAL A 282 -16.21 18.18 10.43
C VAL A 282 -15.82 16.78 10.91
N ALA A 283 -14.65 16.66 11.52
CA ALA A 283 -14.18 15.42 12.13
C ALA A 283 -14.59 15.36 13.61
N ILE A 284 -15.21 14.25 14.00
CA ILE A 284 -15.70 13.97 15.36
C ILE A 284 -15.15 12.60 15.76
N ARG A 285 -14.31 12.57 16.79
CA ARG A 285 -13.59 11.37 17.21
C ARG A 285 -13.89 11.01 18.66
N GLY A 286 -14.42 9.82 18.89
CA GLY A 286 -14.50 9.24 20.21
C GLY A 286 -13.17 8.63 20.60
N ILE A 287 -12.69 8.89 21.81
CA ILE A 287 -11.35 8.48 22.22
C ILE A 287 -11.35 7.00 22.63
N SER A 288 -10.63 6.17 21.87
CA SER A 288 -10.51 4.73 22.11
C SER A 288 -9.16 4.28 22.68
N ASP A 289 -8.13 5.12 22.59
CA ASP A 289 -6.79 4.85 23.09
C ASP A 289 -6.01 6.15 23.28
N TYR A 290 -4.76 6.05 23.75
CA TYR A 290 -3.88 7.19 23.99
C TYR A 290 -2.81 7.39 22.91
N SER A 291 -2.98 6.82 21.71
CA SER A 291 -1.99 6.94 20.62
C SER A 291 -0.58 6.49 21.03
N ASP A 292 -0.50 5.43 21.84
CA ASP A 292 0.73 4.90 22.38
C ASP A 292 0.83 3.38 22.22
N SER A 293 1.82 2.78 22.85
CA SER A 293 2.03 1.34 22.81
C SER A 293 0.98 0.54 23.58
N HIS A 294 0.15 1.16 24.41
CA HIS A 294 -0.86 0.53 25.27
C HIS A 294 -2.25 0.46 24.61
N LYS A 295 -2.35 0.89 23.34
CA LYS A 295 -3.59 0.85 22.55
C LYS A 295 -4.30 -0.51 22.64
N SER A 296 -5.57 -0.48 23.00
CA SER A 296 -6.48 -1.62 23.13
C SER A 296 -7.77 -1.37 22.34
N HIS A 297 -8.45 -2.45 21.94
CA HIS A 297 -9.74 -2.38 21.24
C HIS A 297 -10.95 -2.30 22.19
N LEU A 298 -10.73 -2.43 23.51
CA LEU A 298 -11.80 -2.48 24.51
C LEU A 298 -12.75 -1.27 24.44
N TRP A 299 -12.19 -0.08 24.24
CA TRP A 299 -12.95 1.17 24.24
C TRP A 299 -13.61 1.51 22.90
N GLN A 300 -13.23 0.85 21.79
CA GLN A 300 -13.70 1.22 20.45
C GLN A 300 -15.23 1.22 20.30
N PRO A 301 -15.99 0.21 20.78
CA PRO A 301 -17.45 0.23 20.65
C PRO A 301 -18.10 1.39 21.42
N TYR A 302 -17.63 1.68 22.64
CA TYR A 302 -18.15 2.80 23.44
C TYR A 302 -17.76 4.16 22.83
N ALA A 303 -16.49 4.31 22.45
CA ALA A 303 -15.95 5.49 21.80
C ALA A 303 -16.72 5.82 20.49
N ALA A 304 -17.05 4.81 19.69
CA ALA A 304 -17.87 4.99 18.49
C ALA A 304 -19.28 5.51 18.81
N ILE A 305 -19.91 5.01 19.89
CA ILE A 305 -21.24 5.45 20.32
C ILE A 305 -21.23 6.90 20.79
N VAL A 306 -20.26 7.29 21.63
CA VAL A 306 -20.20 8.69 22.13
C VAL A 306 -19.95 9.68 20.98
N ALA A 307 -19.12 9.32 20.00
CA ALA A 307 -18.88 10.14 18.81
C ALA A 307 -20.15 10.27 17.95
N ALA A 308 -20.86 9.16 17.71
CA ALA A 308 -22.11 9.16 16.96
C ALA A 308 -23.24 9.91 17.68
N ALA A 309 -23.29 9.82 19.01
CA ALA A 309 -24.23 10.57 19.84
C ALA A 309 -23.96 12.08 19.77
N TYR A 310 -22.69 12.51 19.84
CA TYR A 310 -22.33 13.91 19.62
C TYR A 310 -22.73 14.38 18.22
N ALA A 311 -22.48 13.58 17.18
CA ALA A 311 -22.87 13.90 15.81
C ALA A 311 -24.40 14.06 15.67
N LYS A 312 -25.18 13.21 16.34
CA LYS A 312 -26.65 13.36 16.42
C LYS A 312 -27.07 14.66 17.11
N ASP A 313 -26.46 14.99 18.24
CA ASP A 313 -26.73 16.23 18.99
C ASP A 313 -26.32 17.48 18.19
N LEU A 314 -25.25 17.39 17.40
CA LEU A 314 -24.85 18.45 16.47
C LEU A 314 -25.90 18.68 15.37
N LEU A 315 -26.50 17.61 14.84
CA LEU A 315 -27.58 17.74 13.86
C LEU A 315 -28.87 18.28 14.46
N ARG A 316 -29.13 18.07 15.77
CA ARG A 316 -30.28 18.64 16.48
C ARG A 316 -30.28 20.17 16.45
N VAL A 317 -29.11 20.80 16.62
CA VAL A 317 -28.98 22.27 16.65
C VAL A 317 -28.92 22.91 15.26
N ILE A 318 -28.77 22.11 14.19
CA ILE A 318 -28.77 22.60 12.80
C ILE A 318 -30.18 22.54 12.23
N ARG A 319 -30.70 23.65 11.69
CA ARG A 319 -32.04 23.66 11.10
C ARG A 319 -32.00 23.18 9.66
N ALA A 320 -32.99 22.37 9.25
CA ALA A 320 -33.06 21.81 7.89
C ALA A 320 -32.99 22.87 6.77
N HIS A 321 -33.62 24.04 6.97
CA HIS A 321 -33.60 25.12 5.98
C HIS A 321 -32.19 25.72 5.79
N GLU A 322 -31.37 25.77 6.84
CA GLU A 322 -29.98 26.24 6.77
C GLU A 322 -29.12 25.29 5.96
N VAL A 323 -29.36 23.97 6.09
CA VAL A 323 -28.70 22.95 5.27
C VAL A 323 -29.09 23.15 3.80
N THR A 324 -30.38 23.26 3.50
CA THR A 324 -30.83 23.43 2.10
C THR A 324 -30.33 24.70 1.43
N ALA A 325 -30.05 25.75 2.22
CA ALA A 325 -29.51 27.03 1.74
C ALA A 325 -28.00 26.95 1.38
N LEU A 326 -27.28 25.93 1.86
CA LEU A 326 -25.90 25.70 1.44
C LEU A 326 -25.85 25.20 -0.01
N PRO A 327 -24.80 25.57 -0.77
CA PRO A 327 -24.54 24.94 -2.06
C PRO A 327 -24.25 23.44 -1.87
N PRO A 328 -24.59 22.58 -2.85
CA PRO A 328 -24.12 21.20 -2.87
C PRO A 328 -22.60 21.13 -2.71
N ALA A 329 -22.13 20.11 -1.99
CA ALA A 329 -20.71 19.80 -1.89
C ALA A 329 -20.13 19.62 -3.31
N PRO A 330 -18.88 20.06 -3.54
CA PRO A 330 -18.25 19.95 -4.86
C PRO A 330 -18.29 18.51 -5.34
N ARG A 331 -18.99 18.27 -6.45
CA ARG A 331 -18.99 16.94 -7.04
C ARG A 331 -17.64 16.73 -7.73
N PRO A 332 -16.99 15.58 -7.55
CA PRO A 332 -15.90 15.21 -8.44
C PRO A 332 -16.45 15.23 -9.87
N PRO A 333 -15.68 15.73 -10.86
CA PRO A 333 -16.15 15.79 -12.23
C PRO A 333 -16.67 14.41 -12.62
N SER A 334 -17.93 14.34 -13.05
CA SER A 334 -18.46 13.11 -13.64
C SER A 334 -17.50 12.72 -14.76
N PRO A 335 -17.15 11.44 -14.94
CA PRO A 335 -16.39 10.98 -16.10
C PRO A 335 -17.28 11.15 -17.34
N ASN A 336 -17.47 12.39 -17.78
CA ASN A 336 -18.25 12.77 -18.95
C ASN A 336 -17.28 12.72 -20.12
N LEU A 337 -17.01 11.50 -20.59
CA LEU A 337 -16.13 11.20 -21.74
C LEU A 337 -16.54 11.92 -23.04
N SER A 338 -17.73 12.52 -23.09
CA SER A 338 -18.31 13.13 -24.30
C SER A 338 -18.18 14.65 -24.39
N ARG A 339 -18.37 15.42 -23.30
CA ARG A 339 -18.41 16.90 -23.38
C ARG A 339 -17.06 17.59 -23.23
N ASN A 340 -16.07 16.92 -22.67
CA ASN A 340 -14.70 17.42 -22.64
C ASN A 340 -13.96 17.15 -23.96
N ARG A 341 -14.53 16.35 -24.89
CA ARG A 341 -13.94 16.13 -26.21
C ARG A 341 -14.07 17.38 -27.07
N ASP A 342 -15.25 17.95 -27.26
CA ASP A 342 -15.44 18.97 -28.30
C ASP A 342 -14.68 20.30 -28.07
N ASP A 343 -14.54 20.76 -26.83
CA ASP A 343 -13.82 22.02 -26.51
C ASP A 343 -12.29 21.82 -26.37
N VAL A 344 -11.86 20.60 -26.03
CA VAL A 344 -10.45 20.21 -26.00
C VAL A 344 -9.98 19.87 -27.41
N ASP A 345 -10.78 19.16 -28.21
CA ASP A 345 -10.54 18.81 -29.61
C ASP A 345 -10.45 20.06 -30.49
N ARG A 346 -11.17 21.14 -30.17
CA ARG A 346 -11.05 22.40 -30.92
C ARG A 346 -9.73 23.14 -30.67
N LYS A 347 -9.12 23.00 -29.49
CA LYS A 347 -7.87 23.69 -29.13
C LYS A 347 -6.62 22.80 -29.22
N ILE A 348 -6.77 21.49 -29.10
CA ILE A 348 -5.71 20.47 -29.21
C ILE A 348 -5.67 19.84 -30.62
N GLY A 349 -6.79 19.85 -31.36
CA GLY A 349 -6.94 19.08 -32.61
C GLY A 349 -6.21 19.61 -33.85
N ALA A 350 -5.65 20.82 -33.84
CA ALA A 350 -4.99 21.35 -35.06
C ALA A 350 -3.50 20.99 -35.15
N ALA A 351 -2.76 20.96 -34.04
CA ALA A 351 -1.32 20.71 -34.06
C ALA A 351 -0.98 19.24 -33.75
N THR A 352 -1.59 18.68 -32.70
CA THR A 352 -1.20 17.38 -32.15
C THR A 352 -1.90 16.19 -32.78
N GLN A 353 -3.11 16.35 -33.37
CA GLN A 353 -3.82 15.20 -33.96
C GLN A 353 -3.23 14.76 -35.32
N LYS A 354 -2.71 15.70 -36.12
CA LYS A 354 -2.03 15.37 -37.38
C LYS A 354 -0.71 14.61 -37.12
N GLU A 355 -0.02 14.95 -36.04
CA GLU A 355 1.18 14.25 -35.57
C GLU A 355 0.84 12.90 -34.94
N PHE A 356 -0.25 12.79 -34.16
CA PHE A 356 -0.69 11.51 -33.59
C PHE A 356 -1.26 10.54 -34.63
N ASP A 357 -1.96 11.02 -35.66
CA ASP A 357 -2.45 10.18 -36.76
C ASP A 357 -1.31 9.78 -37.70
N GLN A 358 -0.30 10.64 -37.90
CA GLN A 358 0.95 10.25 -38.52
C GLN A 358 1.69 9.19 -37.69
N LEU A 359 1.82 9.38 -36.38
CA LEU A 359 2.49 8.45 -35.47
C LEU A 359 1.74 7.13 -35.36
N ARG A 360 0.41 7.12 -35.38
CA ARG A 360 -0.41 5.91 -35.37
C ARG A 360 -0.32 5.16 -36.70
N GLY A 361 -0.35 5.86 -37.83
CA GLY A 361 -0.10 5.26 -39.14
C GLY A 361 1.34 4.76 -39.31
N ILE A 362 2.30 5.38 -38.62
CA ILE A 362 3.68 4.89 -38.48
C ILE A 362 3.72 3.66 -37.56
N LEU A 363 2.99 3.65 -36.44
CA LEU A 363 2.92 2.54 -35.50
C LEU A 363 2.31 1.30 -36.16
N GLU A 364 1.20 1.43 -36.87
CA GLU A 364 0.56 0.31 -37.58
C GLU A 364 1.46 -0.24 -38.70
N LYS A 365 2.26 0.61 -39.36
CA LYS A 365 3.28 0.19 -40.33
C LYS A 365 4.50 -0.45 -39.66
N ILE A 366 4.87 0.00 -38.47
CA ILE A 366 5.96 -0.56 -37.64
C ILE A 366 5.53 -1.92 -37.08
N GLU A 367 4.29 -2.07 -36.62
CA GLU A 367 3.73 -3.33 -36.11
C GLU A 367 3.57 -4.34 -37.24
N ALA A 368 3.10 -3.92 -38.42
CA ALA A 368 3.08 -4.77 -39.60
C ALA A 368 4.50 -5.18 -40.06
N ARG A 369 5.49 -4.26 -39.98
CA ARG A 369 6.90 -4.57 -40.25
C ARG A 369 7.55 -5.41 -39.14
N LEU A 370 7.16 -5.27 -37.88
CA LEU A 370 7.61 -6.08 -36.73
C LEU A 370 7.08 -7.50 -36.85
N LEU A 371 5.81 -7.69 -37.25
CA LEU A 371 5.28 -9.01 -37.54
C LEU A 371 6.03 -9.69 -38.70
N THR A 372 6.53 -8.89 -39.65
CA THR A 372 7.33 -9.36 -40.79
C THR A 372 8.81 -9.59 -40.39
N LEU A 373 9.38 -8.78 -39.48
CA LEU A 373 10.75 -8.82 -38.96
C LEU A 373 10.97 -9.88 -37.87
N GLU A 374 9.96 -10.14 -37.03
CA GLU A 374 9.95 -11.27 -36.09
C GLU A 374 9.97 -12.61 -36.84
N GLY A 375 9.54 -12.63 -38.10
CA GLY A 375 9.74 -13.73 -39.03
C GLY A 375 11.14 -13.82 -39.65
N GLN A 376 11.98 -12.79 -39.53
CA GLN A 376 13.24 -12.65 -40.28
C GLN A 376 14.50 -12.41 -39.43
N VAL A 377 14.43 -12.28 -38.11
CA VAL A 377 15.59 -11.99 -37.26
C VAL A 377 15.86 -13.14 -36.29
N SER A 378 16.59 -14.13 -36.78
CA SER A 378 17.50 -14.93 -35.96
C SER A 378 18.90 -14.78 -36.55
N SER A 379 19.83 -14.24 -35.75
CA SER A 379 21.30 -14.23 -35.89
C SER A 379 21.97 -13.02 -36.57
N SER A 380 22.79 -12.27 -35.80
CA SER A 380 24.26 -12.11 -36.05
C SER A 380 24.93 -11.02 -35.18
N ASN A 381 26.18 -11.30 -34.77
CA ASN A 381 26.99 -10.65 -33.73
C ASN A 381 27.68 -9.31 -34.13
N GLN A 382 27.32 -8.66 -35.24
CA GLN A 382 27.94 -7.36 -35.59
C GLN A 382 27.42 -6.16 -34.76
N CYS A 383 26.36 -6.34 -33.95
CA CYS A 383 25.83 -5.28 -33.10
C CYS A 383 26.74 -4.91 -31.92
N GLN A 384 27.69 -5.77 -31.54
CA GLN A 384 28.43 -5.60 -30.29
C GLN A 384 29.50 -4.50 -30.37
N ASP A 385 30.20 -4.34 -31.49
CA ASP A 385 31.21 -3.27 -31.68
C ASP A 385 30.58 -1.88 -31.87
N VAL A 386 29.30 -1.82 -32.27
CA VAL A 386 28.53 -0.58 -32.40
C VAL A 386 27.94 -0.17 -31.04
N LEU A 387 27.50 -1.13 -30.23
CA LEU A 387 27.03 -0.90 -28.85
C LEU A 387 28.15 -0.32 -27.97
N GLU A 388 29.35 -0.89 -28.03
CA GLU A 388 30.49 -0.48 -27.19
C GLU A 388 30.98 0.94 -27.53
N LYS A 389 31.00 1.30 -28.83
CA LYS A 389 31.32 2.68 -29.28
C LYS A 389 30.22 3.70 -28.99
N THR A 390 28.98 3.25 -28.81
CA THR A 390 27.82 4.10 -28.49
C THR A 390 27.71 4.31 -26.97
N GLU A 391 27.94 3.27 -26.16
CA GLU A 391 28.08 3.37 -24.69
C GLU A 391 29.19 4.35 -24.31
N THR A 392 30.34 4.29 -24.99
CA THR A 392 31.49 5.19 -24.72
C THR A 392 31.16 6.67 -24.99
N ARG A 393 30.23 6.98 -25.91
CA ARG A 393 29.82 8.37 -26.21
C ARG A 393 28.65 8.84 -25.35
N LEU A 394 27.84 7.92 -24.81
CA LEU A 394 26.80 8.24 -23.82
C LEU A 394 27.40 8.66 -22.48
N LEU A 395 28.47 7.99 -22.05
CA LEU A 395 29.24 8.35 -20.86
C LEU A 395 29.90 9.73 -20.98
N ALA A 396 30.20 10.20 -22.19
CA ALA A 396 30.79 11.52 -22.43
C ALA A 396 29.78 12.68 -22.31
N LEU A 397 28.47 12.41 -22.16
CA LEU A 397 27.41 13.42 -22.04
C LEU A 397 26.96 13.70 -20.60
N GLU A 398 27.55 13.03 -19.59
CA GLU A 398 27.21 13.23 -18.17
C GLU A 398 27.75 14.55 -17.56
N GLY A 399 28.35 15.44 -18.36
CA GLY A 399 29.00 16.67 -17.90
C GLY A 399 28.41 17.97 -18.46
N LYS A 400 27.32 18.46 -17.85
CA LYS A 400 26.64 19.77 -18.02
C LYS A 400 25.58 19.87 -19.15
N PRO A 401 24.45 20.57 -18.90
CA PRO A 401 23.28 20.55 -19.80
C PRO A 401 23.50 21.39 -21.08
N PRO A 402 23.34 20.83 -22.29
CA PRO A 402 23.32 21.61 -23.52
C PRO A 402 21.90 22.11 -23.85
N SER A 403 21.80 23.18 -24.63
CA SER A 403 20.55 23.82 -25.05
C SER A 403 19.76 23.01 -26.09
N LEU A 404 18.45 23.23 -26.14
CA LEU A 404 17.44 22.55 -26.99
C LEU A 404 17.81 22.39 -28.49
N SER A 405 18.60 23.31 -29.04
CA SER A 405 19.08 23.27 -30.43
C SER A 405 20.03 22.11 -30.71
N GLN A 406 20.82 21.70 -29.71
CA GLN A 406 21.78 20.60 -29.82
C GLN A 406 21.04 19.25 -29.92
N CYS A 407 19.94 19.09 -29.18
CA CYS A 407 19.11 17.88 -29.22
C CYS A 407 18.42 17.66 -30.58
N GLN A 408 18.10 18.72 -31.32
CA GLN A 408 17.43 18.60 -32.63
C GLN A 408 18.40 18.16 -33.74
N GLU A 409 19.64 18.64 -33.74
CA GLU A 409 20.67 18.14 -34.67
C GLU A 409 21.05 16.68 -34.38
N ASP A 410 21.04 16.28 -33.11
CA ASP A 410 21.32 14.90 -32.71
C ASP A 410 20.20 13.92 -33.11
N LEU A 411 18.95 14.39 -33.16
CA LEU A 411 17.80 13.61 -33.62
C LEU A 411 17.91 13.29 -35.13
N GLN A 412 18.20 14.30 -35.97
CA GLN A 412 18.36 14.13 -37.42
C GLN A 412 19.54 13.21 -37.78
N LYS A 413 20.63 13.26 -37.03
CA LYS A 413 21.77 12.35 -37.22
C LYS A 413 21.46 10.91 -36.87
N ASN A 414 20.44 10.64 -36.06
CA ASN A 414 20.07 9.30 -35.63
C ASN A 414 19.05 8.65 -36.58
N GLU A 415 18.16 9.41 -37.21
CA GLU A 415 17.26 8.92 -38.27
C GLU A 415 18.04 8.38 -39.48
N ALA A 416 19.07 9.11 -39.95
CA ALA A 416 19.90 8.68 -41.07
C ALA A 416 20.66 7.36 -40.79
N LYS A 417 20.98 7.08 -39.52
CA LYS A 417 21.63 5.83 -39.11
C LYS A 417 20.65 4.66 -39.02
N LEU A 418 19.38 4.94 -38.72
CA LEU A 418 18.31 3.94 -38.71
C LEU A 418 18.09 3.36 -40.11
N THR A 419 18.04 4.23 -41.12
CA THR A 419 17.89 3.84 -42.54
C THR A 419 19.07 2.99 -43.04
N ALA A 420 20.31 3.31 -42.64
CA ALA A 420 21.49 2.51 -43.01
C ALA A 420 21.52 1.13 -42.32
N LEU A 421 20.90 1.00 -41.15
CA LEU A 421 20.71 -0.29 -40.46
C LEU A 421 19.63 -1.14 -41.14
N GLU A 422 18.56 -0.53 -41.63
CA GLU A 422 17.49 -1.19 -42.40
C GLU A 422 18.02 -1.83 -43.69
N GLU A 423 18.89 -1.14 -44.45
CA GLU A 423 19.51 -1.69 -45.67
C GLU A 423 20.43 -2.89 -45.38
N LYS A 424 21.07 -2.90 -44.21
CA LYS A 424 21.99 -3.97 -43.79
C LYS A 424 21.26 -5.22 -43.29
N ILE A 425 20.07 -5.06 -42.72
CA ILE A 425 19.16 -6.15 -42.35
C ILE A 425 18.68 -6.89 -43.61
N ALA A 426 18.38 -6.16 -44.69
CA ALA A 426 17.89 -6.74 -45.93
C ALA A 426 18.89 -7.71 -46.61
N SER A 427 20.20 -7.47 -46.49
CA SER A 427 21.21 -8.36 -47.09
C SER A 427 21.46 -9.65 -46.29
N LEU A 428 21.08 -9.69 -45.00
CA LEU A 428 21.31 -10.83 -44.11
C LEU A 428 20.20 -11.88 -44.21
N SER A 429 18.96 -11.48 -44.51
CA SER A 429 17.81 -12.39 -44.68
C SER A 429 17.98 -13.40 -45.83
N GLN A 430 18.81 -13.13 -46.84
CA GLN A 430 19.08 -14.09 -47.93
C GLN A 430 19.90 -15.32 -47.48
N GLY A 431 20.65 -15.24 -46.37
CA GLY A 431 21.47 -16.36 -45.88
C GLY A 431 20.69 -17.43 -45.11
N GLN A 432 19.59 -17.05 -44.45
CA GLN A 432 18.83 -17.93 -43.55
C GLN A 432 18.05 -19.04 -44.27
N GLU A 433 17.54 -18.80 -45.48
CA GLU A 433 16.88 -19.84 -46.29
C GLU A 433 17.83 -20.94 -46.76
N GLY A 434 19.14 -20.67 -46.80
CA GLY A 434 20.17 -21.65 -47.14
C GLY A 434 20.36 -22.69 -46.03
N LEU A 435 20.19 -22.29 -44.77
CA LEU A 435 20.53 -23.10 -43.61
C LEU A 435 19.43 -24.10 -43.23
N GLN A 436 18.15 -23.72 -43.33
CA GLN A 436 17.03 -24.67 -43.20
C GLN A 436 17.04 -25.75 -44.30
N ARG A 437 17.46 -25.39 -45.52
CA ARG A 437 17.67 -26.36 -46.61
C ARG A 437 18.82 -27.31 -46.31
N ALA A 438 19.89 -26.82 -45.68
CA ALA A 438 21.04 -27.62 -45.30
C ALA A 438 20.70 -28.62 -44.18
N GLU A 439 19.96 -28.21 -43.14
CA GLU A 439 19.52 -29.07 -42.02
C GLU A 439 18.61 -30.21 -42.49
N ALA A 440 17.67 -29.93 -43.40
CA ALA A 440 16.80 -30.96 -43.98
C ALA A 440 17.59 -31.96 -44.85
N GLN A 441 18.65 -31.50 -45.52
CA GLN A 441 19.55 -32.38 -46.27
C GLN A 441 20.38 -33.28 -45.34
N LEU A 442 20.81 -32.79 -44.17
CA LEU A 442 21.57 -33.56 -43.18
C LEU A 442 20.80 -34.79 -42.69
N LEU A 443 19.55 -34.59 -42.28
CA LEU A 443 18.67 -35.64 -41.77
C LEU A 443 18.40 -36.74 -42.81
N THR A 444 18.32 -36.33 -44.08
CA THR A 444 18.12 -37.24 -45.21
C THR A 444 19.39 -38.06 -45.51
N LEU A 445 20.57 -37.51 -45.23
CA LEU A 445 21.85 -38.18 -45.48
C LEU A 445 22.21 -39.17 -44.38
N GLU A 446 21.94 -38.85 -43.11
CA GLU A 446 22.10 -39.77 -41.97
C GLU A 446 21.28 -41.06 -42.16
N GLY A 447 20.05 -40.94 -42.66
CA GLY A 447 19.19 -42.08 -42.97
C GLY A 447 19.66 -42.93 -44.15
N LYS A 448 20.42 -42.36 -45.10
CA LYS A 448 21.01 -43.10 -46.23
C LYS A 448 22.31 -43.81 -45.85
N ILE A 449 23.12 -43.20 -44.99
CA ILE A 449 24.39 -43.76 -44.50
C ILE A 449 24.13 -45.03 -43.67
N ALA A 450 23.07 -45.07 -42.87
CA ALA A 450 22.68 -46.23 -42.07
C ALA A 450 22.36 -47.50 -42.90
N ASN A 451 22.09 -47.37 -44.20
CA ASN A 451 21.70 -48.46 -45.10
C ASN A 451 22.75 -48.83 -46.16
N LEU A 452 23.93 -48.21 -46.16
CA LEU A 452 24.98 -48.47 -47.16
C LEU A 452 26.17 -49.22 -46.52
N GLY A 453 26.22 -50.52 -46.76
CA GLY A 453 27.40 -51.35 -46.49
C GLY A 453 28.61 -50.87 -47.30
N GLN A 454 29.81 -51.07 -46.72
CA GLN A 454 31.13 -50.60 -47.16
C GLN A 454 31.24 -50.22 -48.64
N ASN A 455 31.19 -48.91 -48.91
CA ASN A 455 31.50 -48.37 -50.22
C ASN A 455 32.15 -46.97 -50.09
N GLN A 456 32.92 -46.55 -51.09
CA GLN A 456 33.71 -45.30 -51.10
C GLN A 456 32.90 -44.01 -50.87
N ASP A 457 31.57 -44.08 -50.89
CA ASP A 457 30.66 -42.95 -50.66
C ASP A 457 30.48 -42.54 -49.19
N LEU A 458 30.83 -43.39 -48.21
CA LEU A 458 30.63 -43.09 -46.78
C LEU A 458 31.47 -41.89 -46.30
N LYS A 459 32.76 -41.85 -46.70
CA LYS A 459 33.68 -40.74 -46.35
C LYS A 459 33.25 -39.40 -46.93
N LYS A 460 32.54 -39.41 -48.06
CA LYS A 460 32.05 -38.19 -48.72
C LYS A 460 30.84 -37.61 -48.00
N PHE A 461 30.08 -38.43 -47.28
CA PHE A 461 28.94 -37.98 -46.47
C PHE A 461 29.35 -37.48 -45.08
N GLU A 462 30.32 -38.12 -44.43
CA GLU A 462 30.84 -37.67 -43.12
C GLU A 462 31.45 -36.25 -43.18
N ALA A 463 32.19 -35.92 -44.24
CA ALA A 463 32.76 -34.58 -44.42
C ALA A 463 31.68 -33.48 -44.60
N ARG A 464 30.53 -33.86 -45.16
CA ARG A 464 29.39 -32.98 -45.39
C ARG A 464 28.56 -32.77 -44.11
N LEU A 465 28.58 -33.76 -43.21
CA LEU A 465 27.95 -33.69 -41.90
C LEU A 465 28.63 -32.67 -40.99
N LEU A 466 29.97 -32.75 -40.92
CA LEU A 466 30.79 -31.89 -40.06
C LEU A 466 30.73 -30.40 -40.44
N THR A 467 30.48 -30.10 -41.71
CA THR A 467 30.33 -28.71 -42.20
C THR A 467 29.00 -28.13 -41.75
N LEU A 468 27.96 -28.96 -41.69
CA LEU A 468 26.59 -28.54 -41.38
C LEU A 468 26.36 -28.36 -39.88
N GLU A 469 26.96 -29.21 -39.03
CA GLU A 469 26.92 -29.06 -37.57
C GLU A 469 27.52 -27.72 -37.09
N LYS A 470 28.52 -27.20 -37.82
CA LYS A 470 29.15 -25.91 -37.53
C LYS A 470 28.24 -24.72 -37.84
N ASP A 471 27.37 -24.85 -38.83
CA ASP A 471 26.45 -23.79 -39.24
C ASP A 471 25.21 -23.72 -38.30
N ILE A 472 24.73 -24.87 -37.79
CA ILE A 472 23.62 -24.98 -36.82
C ILE A 472 23.96 -24.31 -35.48
N ALA A 473 25.21 -24.43 -35.02
CA ALA A 473 25.68 -23.81 -33.78
C ALA A 473 25.64 -22.26 -33.82
N SER A 474 25.69 -21.65 -35.01
CA SER A 474 25.63 -20.19 -35.17
C SER A 474 24.20 -19.63 -35.10
N LEU A 475 23.17 -20.44 -35.41
CA LEU A 475 21.76 -20.04 -35.38
C LEU A 475 21.15 -20.01 -33.97
N SER A 476 21.62 -20.86 -33.07
CA SER A 476 21.09 -20.98 -31.70
C SER A 476 21.28 -19.68 -30.89
N GLN A 477 22.30 -18.87 -31.19
CA GLN A 477 22.49 -17.54 -30.58
C GLN A 477 21.42 -16.51 -30.99
N GLY A 478 20.68 -16.73 -32.08
CA GLY A 478 19.59 -15.85 -32.52
C GLY A 478 18.30 -15.99 -31.72
N GLN A 479 18.01 -17.17 -31.15
CA GLN A 479 16.78 -17.42 -30.39
C GLN A 479 16.77 -16.73 -29.01
N ASP A 480 17.91 -16.66 -28.33
CA ASP A 480 18.06 -15.98 -27.02
C ASP A 480 17.80 -14.45 -27.10
N ALA A 481 18.05 -13.85 -28.27
CA ALA A 481 17.78 -12.43 -28.50
C ALA A 481 16.28 -12.14 -28.67
N LEU A 482 15.53 -13.06 -29.32
CA LEU A 482 14.08 -12.96 -29.51
C LEU A 482 13.31 -13.11 -28.18
N GLU A 483 13.81 -13.96 -27.27
CA GLU A 483 13.22 -14.15 -25.93
C GLU A 483 13.41 -12.94 -25.01
N LYS A 484 14.52 -12.19 -25.16
CA LYS A 484 14.75 -10.93 -24.43
C LYS A 484 13.80 -9.81 -24.86
N VAL A 485 13.48 -9.73 -26.16
CA VAL A 485 12.50 -8.76 -26.69
C VAL A 485 11.08 -9.09 -26.19
N ARG A 486 10.71 -10.38 -26.15
CA ARG A 486 9.41 -10.83 -25.58
C ARG A 486 9.29 -10.56 -24.07
N ALA A 487 10.38 -10.67 -23.31
CA ALA A 487 10.39 -10.36 -21.87
C ALA A 487 10.19 -8.86 -21.58
N GLN A 488 10.64 -7.97 -22.47
CA GLN A 488 10.41 -6.54 -22.36
C GLN A 488 8.94 -6.16 -22.65
N LEU A 489 8.27 -6.91 -23.55
CA LEU A 489 6.84 -6.75 -23.85
C LEU A 489 5.94 -7.13 -22.66
N MET A 490 6.19 -8.28 -22.01
CA MET A 490 5.45 -8.69 -20.79
C MET A 490 5.66 -7.73 -19.61
N THR A 491 6.82 -7.07 -19.54
CA THR A 491 7.10 -6.05 -18.51
C THR A 491 6.26 -4.79 -18.70
N LEU A 492 5.88 -4.48 -19.94
CA LEU A 492 4.95 -3.40 -20.27
C LEU A 492 3.50 -3.80 -19.97
N GLU A 493 3.10 -5.03 -20.27
CA GLU A 493 1.75 -5.55 -19.94
C GLU A 493 1.51 -5.65 -18.43
N GLY A 494 2.52 -6.05 -17.64
CA GLY A 494 2.44 -6.09 -16.17
C GLY A 494 2.30 -4.70 -15.51
N LYS A 495 2.76 -3.64 -16.18
CA LYS A 495 2.55 -2.23 -15.75
C LYS A 495 1.13 -1.74 -16.06
N VAL A 496 0.44 -2.36 -17.02
CA VAL A 496 -0.98 -2.08 -17.34
C VAL A 496 -1.91 -2.84 -16.39
N ALA A 497 -1.55 -4.06 -15.98
CA ALA A 497 -2.35 -4.87 -15.04
C ALA A 497 -2.32 -4.34 -13.59
N THR A 498 -1.31 -3.56 -13.20
CA THR A 498 -1.23 -2.92 -11.87
C THR A 498 -2.25 -1.79 -11.67
N LEU A 499 -3.00 -1.42 -12.72
CA LEU A 499 -4.06 -0.41 -12.70
C LEU A 499 -5.45 -0.99 -12.43
N THR A 500 -5.60 -2.31 -12.22
CA THR A 500 -6.92 -2.93 -12.07
C THR A 500 -6.94 -4.02 -10.99
N ILE A 501 -7.79 -3.83 -9.97
CA ILE A 501 -8.34 -4.80 -9.00
C ILE A 501 -7.73 -4.84 -7.58
N SER A 502 -8.57 -4.55 -6.57
CA SER A 502 -8.59 -5.33 -5.32
C SER A 502 -9.99 -5.34 -4.67
N THR A 503 -10.60 -6.52 -4.58
CA THR A 503 -11.79 -6.82 -3.75
C THR A 503 -11.62 -8.17 -3.02
N THR A 504 -11.49 -8.12 -1.67
CA THR A 504 -11.74 -9.18 -0.63
C THR A 504 -10.95 -10.52 -0.67
N PRO A 505 -11.02 -11.43 0.34
CA PRO A 505 -10.93 -11.36 1.81
C PRO A 505 -9.70 -12.15 2.38
N LYS A 506 -9.50 -12.15 3.72
CA LYS A 506 -8.37 -12.71 4.51
C LYS A 506 -7.62 -13.92 3.87
N PRO A 507 -6.29 -13.85 3.68
CA PRO A 507 -5.52 -14.95 3.08
C PRO A 507 -5.48 -16.17 4.00
N LYS A 508 -5.75 -17.35 3.40
CA LYS A 508 -5.39 -18.64 3.97
C LYS A 508 -3.85 -18.79 4.00
N PRO A 509 -3.30 -19.64 4.89
CA PRO A 509 -1.87 -19.92 4.94
C PRO A 509 -1.36 -20.32 3.56
N PHE A 510 -0.27 -19.73 3.09
CA PHE A 510 0.37 -20.09 1.82
C PHE A 510 1.49 -21.10 2.12
N PRO A 511 1.28 -22.42 1.94
CA PRO A 511 2.34 -23.39 2.17
C PRO A 511 3.47 -23.18 1.16
N LEU A 512 4.72 -23.23 1.64
CA LEU A 512 5.89 -23.20 0.76
C LEU A 512 5.89 -24.43 -0.14
N LYS A 513 6.10 -24.22 -1.44
CA LYS A 513 6.07 -25.26 -2.47
C LYS A 513 7.49 -25.57 -2.96
N GLU A 514 7.84 -26.85 -2.95
CA GLU A 514 9.08 -27.33 -3.54
C GLU A 514 9.10 -27.10 -5.06
N GLY A 515 10.25 -26.68 -5.58
CA GLY A 515 10.48 -26.28 -6.97
C GLY A 515 10.00 -24.86 -7.31
N ALA A 516 9.25 -24.19 -6.43
CA ALA A 516 8.79 -22.83 -6.68
C ALA A 516 9.87 -21.79 -6.37
N LYS A 517 9.81 -20.67 -7.10
CA LYS A 517 10.70 -19.52 -6.95
C LYS A 517 10.06 -18.51 -6.01
N TYR A 518 10.87 -17.98 -5.11
CA TYR A 518 10.46 -16.96 -4.17
C TYR A 518 11.47 -15.83 -4.11
N LYS A 519 10.97 -14.63 -3.89
CA LYS A 519 11.71 -13.51 -3.34
C LYS A 519 11.48 -13.48 -1.84
N ILE A 520 12.56 -13.33 -1.06
CA ILE A 520 12.52 -13.48 0.39
C ILE A 520 12.83 -12.13 1.01
N ILE A 521 11.83 -11.54 1.67
CA ILE A 521 11.87 -10.15 2.18
C ILE A 521 11.94 -10.15 3.71
N ASN A 522 12.83 -9.35 4.28
CA ASN A 522 12.86 -9.16 5.72
C ASN A 522 11.69 -8.30 6.22
N ALA A 523 11.05 -8.71 7.31
CA ALA A 523 9.87 -8.05 7.86
C ALA A 523 10.14 -6.71 8.56
N ALA A 524 11.38 -6.46 9.02
CA ALA A 524 11.77 -5.20 9.66
C ALA A 524 12.32 -4.20 8.63
N GLY A 525 13.32 -4.63 7.84
CA GLY A 525 14.03 -3.75 6.91
C GLY A 525 13.37 -3.60 5.54
N GLY A 526 12.43 -4.47 5.16
CA GLY A 526 11.78 -4.45 3.83
C GLY A 526 12.71 -4.84 2.67
N THR A 527 13.96 -5.19 2.94
CA THR A 527 14.97 -5.57 1.95
C THR A 527 14.91 -7.06 1.61
N ALA A 528 15.22 -7.41 0.37
CA ALA A 528 15.32 -8.79 -0.11
C ALA A 528 16.67 -9.43 0.27
N ILE A 529 16.69 -10.76 0.43
CA ILE A 529 17.93 -11.54 0.44
C ILE A 529 18.54 -11.46 -0.97
N ASP A 530 19.62 -10.70 -1.10
CA ASP A 530 20.29 -10.39 -2.36
C ASP A 530 21.67 -11.06 -2.42
N LEU A 531 21.94 -11.77 -3.52
CA LEU A 531 23.27 -12.23 -3.88
C LEU A 531 24.01 -11.15 -4.67
N THR A 532 25.15 -10.68 -4.17
CA THR A 532 25.84 -9.60 -4.90
C THR A 532 26.37 -10.06 -6.25
N LEU A 533 26.19 -9.23 -7.26
CA LEU A 533 26.64 -9.51 -8.62
C LEU A 533 28.18 -9.51 -8.72
N ASN A 534 28.84 -8.61 -7.97
CA ASN A 534 30.29 -8.39 -8.01
C ASN A 534 31.09 -9.41 -7.16
N ASN A 535 30.49 -9.96 -6.10
CA ASN A 535 31.12 -10.98 -5.26
C ASN A 535 30.12 -12.09 -4.94
N SER A 536 30.19 -13.18 -5.69
CA SER A 536 29.24 -14.30 -5.63
C SER A 536 29.23 -15.10 -4.33
N GLN A 537 29.93 -14.66 -3.29
CA GLN A 537 29.83 -15.22 -1.95
C GLN A 537 29.09 -14.30 -0.97
N VAL A 538 28.96 -13.00 -1.26
CA VAL A 538 28.32 -12.03 -0.36
C VAL A 538 26.80 -12.10 -0.53
N ILE A 539 26.10 -12.21 0.60
CA ILE A 539 24.66 -12.12 0.68
C ILE A 539 24.31 -11.03 1.70
N HIS A 540 23.40 -10.13 1.34
CA HIS A 540 22.97 -9.02 2.19
C HIS A 540 21.51 -8.63 1.92
N GLY A 541 20.98 -7.75 2.76
CA GLY A 541 19.73 -7.05 2.49
C GLY A 541 19.92 -5.97 1.45
N TRP A 542 19.12 -6.00 0.38
CA TRP A 542 19.06 -4.94 -0.62
C TRP A 542 17.62 -4.62 -1.01
N GLU A 543 17.36 -3.40 -1.45
CA GLU A 543 16.06 -2.97 -1.98
C GLU A 543 15.58 -3.93 -3.08
N SER A 544 14.30 -4.31 -3.02
CA SER A 544 13.75 -5.29 -3.97
C SER A 544 13.67 -4.70 -5.38
N HIS A 545 14.50 -5.20 -6.30
CA HIS A 545 14.52 -4.79 -7.71
C HIS A 545 14.23 -5.96 -8.68
N ASN A 546 13.69 -7.07 -8.16
CA ASN A 546 13.25 -8.25 -8.93
C ASN A 546 14.33 -8.92 -9.81
N GLY A 547 15.61 -8.67 -9.49
CA GLY A 547 16.74 -9.29 -10.18
C GLY A 547 16.82 -10.80 -9.90
N GLN A 548 17.41 -11.57 -10.81
CA GLN A 548 17.60 -13.03 -10.62
C GLN A 548 18.42 -13.34 -9.36
N ASN A 549 19.26 -12.41 -8.93
CA ASN A 549 20.09 -12.50 -7.73
C ASN A 549 19.28 -12.34 -6.43
N GLN A 550 18.02 -11.92 -6.50
CA GLN A 550 17.06 -11.86 -5.39
C GLN A 550 16.03 -13.00 -5.41
N LYS A 551 16.09 -13.90 -6.40
CA LYS A 551 15.15 -15.00 -6.59
C LYS A 551 15.80 -16.32 -6.16
N TRP A 552 15.07 -17.06 -5.34
CA TRP A 552 15.54 -18.30 -4.73
C TRP A 552 14.56 -19.43 -5.01
N ILE A 553 15.04 -20.53 -5.59
CA ILE A 553 14.28 -21.76 -5.80
C ILE A 553 14.35 -22.60 -4.53
N LEU A 554 13.20 -22.98 -4.00
CA LEU A 554 13.12 -23.88 -2.85
C LEU A 554 13.21 -25.33 -3.32
N GLY A 555 14.22 -26.09 -2.88
CA GLY A 555 14.28 -27.55 -3.02
C GLY A 555 14.19 -28.24 -1.66
N LYS A 556 13.97 -29.56 -1.60
CA LYS A 556 14.12 -30.33 -0.36
C LYS A 556 15.24 -31.36 -0.45
N LYS A 557 15.96 -31.54 0.66
CA LYS A 557 16.89 -32.66 0.85
C LYS A 557 16.11 -33.91 1.28
N SER A 558 16.73 -35.08 1.15
CA SER A 558 16.15 -36.38 1.57
C SER A 558 15.75 -36.44 3.05
N ASN A 559 16.34 -35.60 3.89
CA ASN A 559 16.02 -35.46 5.31
C ASN A 559 14.92 -34.41 5.61
N GLY A 560 14.24 -33.88 4.58
CA GLY A 560 13.12 -32.94 4.70
C GLY A 560 13.50 -31.45 4.77
N GLN A 561 14.78 -31.12 4.81
CA GLN A 561 15.27 -29.74 4.94
C GLN A 561 15.14 -28.95 3.65
N TRP A 562 14.82 -27.67 3.77
CA TRP A 562 14.75 -26.77 2.62
C TRP A 562 16.14 -26.35 2.16
N THR A 563 16.29 -26.21 0.84
CA THR A 563 17.47 -25.63 0.20
C THR A 563 17.01 -24.42 -0.60
N LEU A 564 17.79 -23.34 -0.60
CA LEU A 564 17.44 -22.12 -1.32
C LEU A 564 18.51 -21.89 -2.38
N LYS A 565 18.22 -22.25 -3.63
CA LYS A 565 19.13 -22.09 -4.76
C LYS A 565 18.90 -20.74 -5.43
N ASN A 566 19.94 -19.92 -5.55
CA ASN A 566 19.81 -18.63 -6.22
C ASN A 566 19.54 -18.83 -7.72
N CYS A 567 18.75 -17.94 -8.33
CA CYS A 567 18.41 -18.03 -9.76
C CYS A 567 19.46 -17.36 -10.66
N HIS A 568 20.29 -16.47 -10.14
CA HIS A 568 21.36 -15.82 -10.91
C HIS A 568 22.61 -16.69 -11.01
N LYS A 569 22.98 -17.37 -9.93
CA LYS A 569 24.10 -18.32 -9.90
C LYS A 569 23.62 -19.61 -9.25
N ALA A 570 24.11 -20.76 -9.72
CA ALA A 570 23.72 -22.08 -9.20
C ALA A 570 24.32 -22.40 -7.80
N VAL A 571 24.34 -21.40 -6.92
CA VAL A 571 24.78 -21.45 -5.53
C VAL A 571 23.58 -21.45 -4.60
N TYR A 572 23.79 -21.90 -3.36
CA TYR A 572 22.77 -22.02 -2.33
C TYR A 572 23.00 -21.00 -1.21
N LEU A 573 21.91 -20.59 -0.55
CA LEU A 573 21.99 -19.85 0.70
C LEU A 573 22.63 -20.73 1.77
N GLY A 574 23.74 -20.30 2.36
CA GLY A 574 24.45 -21.04 3.39
C GLY A 574 25.12 -20.11 4.40
N VAL A 575 26.04 -20.64 5.21
CA VAL A 575 26.76 -19.87 6.22
C VAL A 575 28.27 -19.87 5.96
N GLY A 576 28.93 -18.75 6.21
CA GLY A 576 30.37 -18.55 5.96
C GLY A 576 31.32 -19.12 7.02
N GLY A 577 30.88 -20.03 7.89
CA GLY A 577 31.68 -20.53 9.00
C GLY A 577 30.90 -21.36 10.02
N LYS A 578 31.35 -21.36 11.28
CA LYS A 578 30.62 -22.02 12.39
C LYS A 578 29.26 -21.35 12.58
N PHE A 579 28.22 -22.14 12.86
CA PHE A 579 26.86 -21.63 13.09
C PHE A 579 26.74 -21.04 14.51
N GLN A 580 27.03 -19.74 14.66
CA GLN A 580 27.06 -19.00 15.94
C GLN A 580 26.68 -17.52 15.72
N ASN A 581 26.42 -16.77 16.80
CA ASN A 581 26.11 -15.35 16.72
C ASN A 581 27.15 -14.55 15.91
N GLY A 582 26.66 -13.72 14.99
CA GLY A 582 27.48 -12.87 14.12
C GLY A 582 28.01 -13.58 12.88
N THR A 583 27.77 -14.88 12.68
CA THR A 583 28.20 -15.57 11.46
C THR A 583 27.43 -15.07 10.25
N HIS A 584 28.12 -14.57 9.24
CA HIS A 584 27.48 -14.10 8.01
C HIS A 584 26.85 -15.23 7.19
N ILE A 585 25.68 -14.94 6.63
CA ILE A 585 25.09 -15.70 5.53
C ILE A 585 25.94 -15.47 4.28
N ARG A 586 26.21 -16.56 3.55
CA ARG A 586 27.06 -16.57 2.36
C ARG A 586 26.48 -17.52 1.32
N ALA A 587 26.83 -17.30 0.07
CA ALA A 587 26.54 -18.28 -0.98
C ALA A 587 27.52 -19.47 -0.91
N THR A 588 26.98 -20.68 -1.03
CA THR A 588 27.74 -21.94 -1.00
C THR A 588 27.47 -22.74 -2.27
N ASN A 589 28.46 -23.51 -2.75
CA ASN A 589 28.24 -24.43 -3.87
C ASN A 589 27.47 -25.68 -3.45
N ASP A 590 27.59 -26.07 -2.18
CA ASP A 590 26.89 -27.22 -1.61
C ASP A 590 25.45 -26.88 -1.22
N GLN A 591 24.56 -27.86 -1.36
CA GLN A 591 23.17 -27.78 -0.88
C GLN A 591 23.12 -27.68 0.64
N TYR A 592 23.07 -26.45 1.16
CA TYR A 592 22.91 -26.17 2.58
C TYR A 592 21.44 -26.33 2.98
N GLY A 593 21.19 -27.14 4.02
CA GLY A 593 19.85 -27.44 4.52
C GLY A 593 19.41 -26.45 5.60
N TRP A 594 18.18 -25.96 5.48
CA TRP A 594 17.52 -25.04 6.41
C TRP A 594 16.21 -25.64 6.92
N ASP A 595 15.93 -25.38 8.19
CA ASP A 595 14.59 -25.53 8.75
C ASP A 595 13.87 -24.20 8.55
N ILE A 596 12.75 -24.22 7.84
CA ILE A 596 11.91 -23.04 7.57
C ILE A 596 10.57 -23.29 8.21
N HIS A 597 10.26 -22.51 9.25
CA HIS A 597 9.05 -22.65 10.05
C HIS A 597 8.18 -21.42 9.87
N GLN A 598 6.91 -21.63 9.52
CA GLN A 598 5.92 -20.58 9.52
C GLN A 598 5.65 -20.15 10.97
N ASP A 599 5.52 -18.85 11.19
CA ASP A 599 5.20 -18.31 12.51
C ASP A 599 3.75 -18.65 12.87
N ASP A 600 3.55 -19.28 14.04
CA ASP A 600 2.24 -19.74 14.49
C ASP A 600 1.25 -18.58 14.75
N ASP A 601 1.75 -17.40 15.12
CA ASP A 601 0.95 -16.22 15.44
C ASP A 601 0.75 -15.28 14.23
N LEU A 602 1.67 -15.34 13.25
CA LEU A 602 1.69 -14.45 12.09
C LEU A 602 1.84 -15.22 10.76
N PRO A 603 0.73 -15.55 10.06
CA PRO A 603 0.72 -16.53 8.97
C PRO A 603 1.47 -16.11 7.69
N PHE A 604 2.01 -14.88 7.62
CA PHE A 604 2.80 -14.40 6.47
C PHE A 604 4.31 -14.46 6.70
N TYR A 605 4.75 -14.81 7.91
CA TYR A 605 6.15 -14.74 8.31
C TYR A 605 6.72 -16.13 8.58
N PHE A 606 7.99 -16.27 8.28
CA PHE A 606 8.75 -17.49 8.42
C PHE A 606 10.06 -17.21 9.18
N ASP A 607 10.42 -18.13 10.06
CA ASP A 607 11.76 -18.24 10.64
C ASP A 607 12.62 -19.14 9.75
N ILE A 608 13.90 -18.79 9.62
CA ILE A 608 14.89 -19.62 8.92
C ILE A 608 15.98 -19.97 9.95
N SER A 609 16.16 -21.26 10.22
CA SER A 609 17.09 -21.79 11.24
C SER A 609 17.86 -23.01 10.73
N ARG A 610 18.91 -23.42 11.46
CA ARG A 610 19.69 -24.61 11.08
C ARG A 610 19.10 -25.89 11.70
N PRO A 611 19.06 -26.99 10.94
CA PRO A 611 18.60 -28.26 11.46
C PRO A 611 19.48 -28.92 12.51
N ASN A 612 18.88 -29.87 13.24
CA ASN A 612 19.51 -30.83 14.15
C ASN A 612 19.98 -30.32 15.53
N ASN A 613 19.26 -29.36 16.11
CA ASN A 613 19.35 -29.04 17.56
C ASN A 613 20.76 -28.70 18.09
N GLN A 614 21.73 -28.38 17.22
CA GLN A 614 23.04 -27.92 17.70
C GLN A 614 22.89 -26.59 18.45
N ARG A 615 21.93 -25.74 18.01
CA ARG A 615 21.51 -24.45 18.60
C ARG A 615 20.12 -24.00 18.08
N PRO A 616 19.00 -24.51 18.64
CA PRO A 616 17.63 -24.11 18.21
C PRO A 616 17.27 -22.66 18.56
N ASP A 617 18.15 -22.03 19.33
CA ASP A 617 18.13 -20.62 19.73
C ASP A 617 18.76 -19.70 18.69
N LEU A 618 19.07 -20.12 17.45
CA LEU A 618 19.73 -19.27 16.45
C LEU A 618 18.97 -19.21 15.12
N ASN A 619 18.66 -17.99 14.65
CA ASN A 619 17.92 -17.70 13.43
C ASN A 619 18.73 -16.83 12.46
N VAL A 620 18.32 -16.84 11.18
CA VAL A 620 18.78 -15.85 10.18
C VAL A 620 18.18 -14.48 10.51
N ASP A 621 19.04 -13.49 10.70
CA ASP A 621 18.74 -12.13 11.13
C ASP A 621 19.27 -11.12 10.09
N LEU A 622 18.46 -10.13 9.74
CA LEU A 622 18.96 -8.93 9.07
C LEU A 622 19.59 -8.03 10.14
N GLY A 623 20.92 -7.91 10.15
CA GLY A 623 21.68 -7.30 11.24
C GLY A 623 21.12 -5.95 11.68
N ALA A 624 20.57 -5.92 12.89
CA ALA A 624 19.91 -4.76 13.52
C ALA A 624 18.66 -4.22 12.79
N GLY A 625 18.08 -4.96 11.84
CA GLY A 625 16.81 -4.64 11.17
C GLY A 625 16.88 -3.47 10.19
N LYS A 626 18.09 -3.05 9.79
CA LYS A 626 18.32 -1.86 8.96
C LYS A 626 17.78 -2.06 7.53
N SER A 627 17.10 -1.05 7.00
CA SER A 627 16.58 -1.03 5.62
C SER A 627 17.63 -0.59 4.58
N ALA A 628 18.84 -0.21 5.01
CA ALA A 628 19.89 0.27 4.13
C ALA A 628 20.43 -0.85 3.22
N ASN A 629 20.68 -0.50 1.95
CA ASN A 629 21.30 -1.38 0.98
C ASN A 629 22.68 -1.86 1.46
N GLY A 630 22.91 -3.17 1.41
CA GLY A 630 24.14 -3.80 1.87
C GLY A 630 24.11 -4.22 3.34
N SER A 631 22.98 -4.10 4.03
CA SER A 631 22.83 -4.54 5.42
C SER A 631 23.15 -6.03 5.56
N ALA A 632 24.06 -6.37 6.47
CA ALA A 632 24.52 -7.75 6.62
C ALA A 632 23.38 -8.68 7.07
N ILE A 633 23.33 -9.89 6.51
CA ILE A 633 22.47 -10.96 7.00
C ILE A 633 23.37 -11.94 7.77
N VAL A 634 23.01 -12.21 9.02
CA VAL A 634 23.83 -12.96 9.98
C VAL A 634 23.01 -14.01 10.72
N ILE A 635 23.69 -14.97 11.32
CA ILE A 635 23.11 -15.85 12.33
C ILE A 635 23.13 -15.12 13.66
N TRP A 636 22.00 -15.11 14.36
CA TRP A 636 21.87 -14.46 15.65
C TRP A 636 20.92 -15.22 16.57
N GLU A 637 21.06 -14.99 17.87
CA GLU A 637 20.20 -15.60 18.86
C GLU A 637 18.74 -15.18 18.68
N LYS A 638 17.85 -16.17 18.74
CA LYS A 638 16.42 -16.04 18.53
C LYS A 638 15.88 -15.07 19.57
N TYR A 639 15.32 -13.96 19.11
CA TYR A 639 14.76 -12.97 20.02
C TYR A 639 13.48 -13.50 20.67
N LEU A 640 13.55 -13.75 21.97
CA LEU A 640 12.40 -14.20 22.77
C LEU A 640 11.38 -13.07 23.02
N LYS A 641 11.76 -11.79 22.87
CA LYS A 641 10.90 -10.60 23.05
C LYS A 641 10.54 -9.94 21.70
N SER A 642 9.32 -9.43 21.54
CA SER A 642 8.73 -9.17 20.21
C SER A 642 9.12 -7.88 19.48
N ASP A 643 9.81 -6.92 20.13
CA ASP A 643 10.31 -5.72 19.45
C ASP A 643 11.39 -6.01 18.40
N SER A 644 12.25 -7.00 18.65
CA SER A 644 13.37 -7.37 17.76
C SER A 644 13.08 -8.59 16.88
N ARG A 645 11.92 -9.26 17.07
CA ARG A 645 11.57 -10.48 16.31
C ARG A 645 11.53 -10.23 14.80
N ARG A 646 11.10 -9.06 14.34
CA ARG A 646 10.91 -8.79 12.90
C ARG A 646 12.21 -8.85 12.09
N ASN A 647 13.36 -8.62 12.72
CA ASN A 647 14.67 -8.74 12.06
C ASN A 647 14.95 -10.19 11.64
N GLN A 648 14.33 -11.15 12.32
CA GLN A 648 14.45 -12.60 12.10
C GLN A 648 13.25 -13.19 11.36
N LYS A 649 12.26 -12.37 11.00
CA LYS A 649 11.07 -12.79 10.26
C LYS A 649 11.22 -12.48 8.77
N TRP A 650 10.91 -13.48 7.96
CA TRP A 650 11.05 -13.43 6.52
C TRP A 650 9.73 -13.72 5.83
N ILE A 651 9.42 -12.99 4.77
CA ILE A 651 8.22 -13.17 3.94
C ILE A 651 8.66 -13.78 2.62
N PHE A 652 8.06 -14.91 2.25
CA PHE A 652 8.30 -15.59 0.99
C PHE A 652 7.25 -15.17 -0.03
N ILE A 653 7.65 -14.37 -1.02
CA ILE A 653 6.78 -13.86 -2.08
C ILE A 653 7.02 -14.69 -3.36
N PRO A 654 6.02 -15.41 -3.90
CA PRO A 654 6.16 -16.15 -5.15
C PRO A 654 6.52 -15.23 -6.33
N VAL A 655 7.39 -15.69 -7.24
CA VAL A 655 7.88 -14.91 -8.40
C VAL A 655 8.00 -15.70 -9.69
#